data_AF-A0AAU9QJI2-F1
#
_entry.id   AF-A0AAU9QJI2-F1
#
_cell.length_a   1.000
_cell.length_b   1.000
_cell.length_c   1.000
_cell.angle_alpha   90.00
_cell.angle_beta   90.00
_cell.angle_gamma   90.00
#
_symmetry.space_group_name_H-M   'P 1'
#
loop_
_entity.id
_entity.type
_entity.pdbx_description
1 polymer ?
#
loop_
_entity_poly.entity_id
_entity_poly.type
_entity_poly.pdbx_seq_one_letter_code
_entity_poly.pdbx_strand_id
1 'polypeptide(L)'
;MSIQPKIIAVSIALLLSACGSDDVSQPVKPEPLKPDPAQKVMLDLGYTRVQAMQESTVITTLSGQQAVQAYQVIKGIPFAQAQRFEHSELISLEGDVNATQFGDACPQLKKTTQKQSEDCLNLNIWRPTAAQASDNLPVYVYLHGGDFEYGSGSEPIVHGDTVVAQSVNDGAPVIVVTLNYRLGVLGTHWVKGENQDGNYGIGDQVRALEWVQEYITDFGGNANNITVMGQGAGAMSIGLLQQKMQNGALPSHYFQRAIMQSNPYGFEYRTYKSAKSQDSGLDLQFASTQDVLTAQEELLNPISRLTSWLTQSIDPLGTSAENTPMGEMMPFSPYMMCTDMGFVSCNQYAQQPFGEEFSVPTVIGVNKEDANSMTMLPRLTFLIPKILELVQETQPESFETMSSEQMLSALQQWVQDEANRNSLNRLFEAYDQPQSQIDLPSLPQTAYEAVNHLMFGLGNKDYTSQLLAFNDFTPHRESDLLLATKNMTQFNTLMNDMIFMGPARQKAMQSQQAVTLYHFDYQPSFNVWSYNTDGGQGDVSLGDAFKTLSCISGACHGSELPFVFNKALRLDSSAISPSKKDQALMNHLSRLWFSERLFNDYQYDASSDTVMVIDEQGEIALELDWDQYSQAGDDPALSQGRLNGLQASGLLNYYLAD
;
A
#
# COMPACT_ATOMS: atom_id res chain seq x y z
N MET A 1 -31.11 14.04 -48.20
CA MET A 1 -29.99 14.84 -47.66
C MET A 1 -30.38 15.32 -46.27
N SER A 2 -29.92 14.62 -45.24
CA SER A 2 -30.21 14.90 -43.84
C SER A 2 -28.92 15.38 -43.19
N ILE A 3 -28.76 16.69 -43.06
CA ILE A 3 -27.72 17.31 -42.23
C ILE A 3 -28.36 17.59 -40.86
N GLN A 4 -27.63 17.16 -39.83
CA GLN A 4 -28.12 16.70 -38.53
C GLN A 4 -28.41 17.82 -37.51
N PRO A 5 -29.27 17.53 -36.50
CA PRO A 5 -29.62 18.38 -35.35
C PRO A 5 -28.45 18.92 -34.49
N LYS A 6 -27.22 18.48 -34.75
CA LYS A 6 -26.00 18.96 -34.07
C LYS A 6 -25.68 20.44 -34.36
N ILE A 7 -26.02 20.94 -35.56
CA ILE A 7 -25.76 22.35 -35.91
C ILE A 7 -26.71 23.28 -35.15
N ILE A 8 -27.97 22.86 -34.95
CA ILE A 8 -28.96 23.63 -34.18
C ILE A 8 -28.59 23.68 -32.70
N ALA A 9 -28.09 22.57 -32.13
CA ALA A 9 -27.62 22.53 -30.74
C ALA A 9 -26.42 23.47 -30.49
N VAL A 10 -25.47 23.52 -31.43
CA VAL A 10 -24.32 24.43 -31.35
C VAL A 10 -24.76 25.90 -31.51
N SER A 11 -25.75 26.18 -32.35
CA SER A 11 -26.30 27.55 -32.51
C SER A 11 -27.06 28.03 -31.27
N ILE A 12 -27.79 27.16 -30.57
CA ILE A 12 -28.50 27.50 -29.32
C ILE A 12 -27.50 27.75 -28.18
N ALA A 13 -26.43 26.94 -28.08
CA ALA A 13 -25.38 27.15 -27.08
C ALA A 13 -24.63 28.49 -27.30
N LEU A 14 -24.37 28.86 -28.56
CA LEU A 14 -23.75 30.15 -28.91
C LEU A 14 -24.69 31.34 -28.62
N LEU A 15 -26.00 31.20 -28.86
CA LEU A 15 -27.00 32.23 -28.54
C LEU A 15 -27.19 32.41 -27.03
N LEU A 16 -27.12 31.34 -26.23
CA LEU A 16 -27.20 31.42 -24.76
C LEU A 16 -25.93 32.00 -24.12
N SER A 17 -24.78 31.89 -24.79
CA SER A 17 -23.54 32.55 -24.34
C SER A 17 -23.50 34.06 -24.59
N ALA A 18 -24.40 34.58 -25.43
CA ALA A 18 -24.45 35.99 -25.84
C ALA A 18 -25.49 36.85 -25.10
N CYS A 19 -26.27 36.26 -24.18
CA CYS A 19 -27.18 37.00 -23.30
C CYS A 19 -26.69 36.90 -21.85
N GLY A 20 -25.79 37.80 -21.47
CA GLY A 20 -25.24 37.87 -20.13
C GLY A 20 -24.44 39.13 -19.90
N SER A 21 -25.03 40.30 -20.16
CA SER A 21 -24.51 41.58 -19.67
C SER A 21 -25.64 42.38 -19.05
N ASP A 22 -26.12 41.90 -17.91
CA ASP A 22 -26.69 42.77 -16.90
C ASP A 22 -25.63 42.97 -15.82
N ASP A 23 -25.25 44.23 -15.67
CA ASP A 23 -24.25 44.75 -14.75
C ASP A 23 -24.79 44.67 -13.31
N VAL A 24 -24.79 43.45 -12.74
CA VAL A 24 -24.94 43.25 -11.31
C VAL A 24 -23.53 43.15 -10.74
N SER A 25 -23.13 44.14 -9.94
CA SER A 25 -21.87 44.10 -9.20
C SER A 25 -21.82 42.81 -8.39
N GLN A 26 -21.07 41.81 -8.90
CA GLN A 26 -20.81 40.61 -8.12
C GLN A 26 -20.13 41.06 -6.82
N PRO A 27 -20.58 40.58 -5.65
CA PRO A 27 -19.89 40.87 -4.42
C PRO A 27 -18.43 40.48 -4.61
N VAL A 28 -17.52 41.42 -4.33
CA VAL A 28 -16.08 41.19 -4.39
C VAL A 28 -15.81 39.97 -3.52
N LYS A 29 -15.52 38.83 -4.15
CA LYS A 29 -15.17 37.61 -3.44
C LYS A 29 -13.89 37.96 -2.66
N PRO A 30 -13.88 37.85 -1.32
CA PRO A 30 -12.68 38.17 -0.56
C PRO A 30 -11.51 37.36 -1.12
N GLU A 31 -10.33 37.97 -1.19
CA GLU A 31 -9.15 37.27 -1.66
C GLU A 31 -8.96 35.99 -0.84
N PRO A 32 -8.66 34.85 -1.48
CA PRO A 32 -8.42 33.61 -0.76
C PRO A 32 -7.26 33.82 0.22
N LEU A 33 -7.44 33.31 1.44
CA LEU A 33 -6.37 33.32 2.44
C LEU A 33 -5.14 32.62 1.87
N LYS A 34 -3.96 33.14 2.21
CA LYS A 34 -2.67 32.61 1.78
C LYS A 34 -1.82 32.30 3.01
N PRO A 35 -1.00 31.26 2.96
CA PRO A 35 0.04 31.05 3.95
C PRO A 35 0.95 32.27 4.12
N ASP A 36 1.37 32.51 5.34
CA ASP A 36 2.48 33.41 5.67
C ASP A 36 3.78 32.89 5.04
N PRO A 37 4.72 33.79 4.66
CA PRO A 37 6.02 33.41 4.16
C PRO A 37 6.79 32.55 5.16
N ALA A 38 7.42 31.47 4.67
CA ALA A 38 8.27 30.60 5.48
C ALA A 38 9.50 31.35 6.01
N GLN A 39 9.88 31.08 7.25
CA GLN A 39 11.00 31.74 7.94
C GLN A 39 11.88 30.71 8.64
N LYS A 40 13.19 30.97 8.71
CA LYS A 40 14.09 30.14 9.52
C LYS A 40 13.94 30.52 10.99
N VAL A 41 13.92 29.50 11.85
CA VAL A 41 13.87 29.65 13.30
C VAL A 41 14.96 28.80 13.95
N MET A 42 15.46 29.24 15.11
CA MET A 42 16.41 28.46 15.90
C MET A 42 15.67 27.85 17.09
N LEU A 43 15.75 26.53 17.22
CA LEU A 43 15.26 25.78 18.37
C LEU A 43 16.45 25.48 19.28
N ASP A 44 16.31 25.81 20.56
CA ASP A 44 17.31 25.50 21.59
C ASP A 44 16.81 24.28 22.38
N LEU A 45 17.44 23.13 22.14
CA LEU A 45 17.11 21.82 22.70
C LEU A 45 18.19 21.41 23.70
N GLY A 46 18.54 22.32 24.62
CA GLY A 46 19.57 22.09 25.62
C GLY A 46 20.99 22.28 25.07
N TYR A 47 21.72 21.20 24.81
CA TYR A 47 23.07 21.27 24.23
C TYR A 47 23.05 21.30 22.70
N THR A 48 21.88 21.13 22.09
CA THR A 48 21.69 21.08 20.65
C THR A 48 20.93 22.30 20.17
N ARG A 49 21.42 22.94 19.10
CA ARG A 49 20.72 24.03 18.41
C ARG A 49 20.30 23.57 17.03
N VAL A 50 18.99 23.56 16.79
CA VAL A 50 18.42 23.12 15.52
C VAL A 50 17.90 24.32 14.74
N GLN A 51 18.47 24.59 13.56
CA GLN A 51 17.90 25.54 12.62
C GLN A 51 16.76 24.84 11.85
N ALA A 52 15.53 25.25 12.13
CA ALA A 52 14.32 24.70 11.55
C ALA A 52 13.58 25.74 10.69
N MET A 53 12.45 25.35 10.11
CA MET A 53 11.54 26.25 9.41
C MET A 53 10.28 26.48 10.24
N GLN A 54 9.81 27.71 10.29
CA GLN A 54 8.44 28.05 10.64
C GLN A 54 7.68 28.33 9.33
N GLU A 55 6.61 27.59 9.12
CA GLU A 55 5.77 27.66 7.94
C GLU A 55 4.32 27.85 8.39
N SER A 56 3.41 28.02 7.43
CA SER A 56 1.98 28.05 7.72
C SER A 56 1.21 27.41 6.58
N THR A 57 -0.02 26.98 6.87
CA THR A 57 -0.93 26.45 5.87
C THR A 57 -2.33 26.98 6.11
N VAL A 58 -3.17 26.93 5.07
CA VAL A 58 -4.58 27.28 5.16
C VAL A 58 -5.37 26.02 5.47
N ILE A 59 -6.07 26.03 6.59
CA ILE A 59 -6.95 24.94 7.02
C ILE A 59 -8.41 25.36 6.93
N THR A 60 -9.29 24.36 6.91
CA THR A 60 -10.72 24.57 7.20
C THR A 60 -10.98 24.23 8.67
N THR A 61 -11.53 25.18 9.41
CA THR A 61 -11.88 25.01 10.82
C THR A 61 -13.11 24.10 10.98
N LEU A 62 -13.39 23.66 12.21
CA LEU A 62 -14.62 22.93 12.53
C LEU A 62 -15.90 23.73 12.23
N SER A 63 -15.84 25.07 12.20
CA SER A 63 -16.96 25.94 11.80
C SER A 63 -17.07 26.14 10.28
N GLY A 64 -16.21 25.48 9.49
CA GLY A 64 -16.18 25.61 8.03
C GLY A 64 -15.54 26.90 7.52
N GLN A 65 -14.84 27.65 8.37
CA GLN A 65 -14.13 28.87 7.99
C GLN A 65 -12.69 28.54 7.60
N GLN A 66 -12.09 29.33 6.71
CA GLN A 66 -10.66 29.21 6.43
C GLN A 66 -9.85 29.95 7.51
N ALA A 67 -8.75 29.34 7.95
CA ALA A 67 -7.80 29.94 8.88
C ALA A 67 -6.37 29.66 8.43
N VAL A 68 -5.48 30.63 8.64
CA VAL A 68 -4.03 30.43 8.49
C VAL A 68 -3.48 29.99 9.83
N GLN A 69 -2.77 28.86 9.85
CA GLN A 69 -2.17 28.34 11.06
C GLN A 69 -0.69 28.05 10.82
N ALA A 70 0.14 28.58 11.71
CA ALA A 70 1.59 28.37 11.68
C ALA A 70 1.98 27.08 12.43
N TYR A 71 3.03 26.43 11.94
CA TYR A 71 3.67 25.26 12.52
C TYR A 71 5.19 25.36 12.32
N GLN A 72 5.95 24.57 13.08
CA GLN A 72 7.38 24.39 12.84
C GLN A 72 7.62 23.03 12.20
N VAL A 73 8.58 23.00 11.28
CA VAL A 73 9.02 21.78 10.61
C VAL A 73 10.53 21.67 10.67
N ILE A 74 10.99 20.52 11.15
CA ILE A 74 12.39 20.15 11.30
C ILE A 74 12.63 19.01 10.29
N LYS A 75 13.44 19.27 9.27
CA LYS A 75 13.57 18.39 8.09
C LYS A 75 14.94 17.72 8.06
N GLY A 76 14.98 16.45 7.64
CA GLY A 76 16.21 15.74 7.30
C GLY A 76 17.17 15.49 8.47
N ILE A 77 16.66 15.28 9.69
CA ILE A 77 17.52 14.94 10.83
C ILE A 77 18.05 13.51 10.63
N PRO A 78 19.38 13.29 10.57
CA PRO A 78 19.92 11.94 10.54
C PRO A 78 19.64 11.23 11.88
N PHE A 79 18.99 10.08 11.84
CA PHE A 79 18.70 9.30 13.05
C PHE A 79 19.64 8.10 13.21
N ALA A 80 20.21 7.62 12.11
CA ALA A 80 21.13 6.49 12.11
C ALA A 80 22.10 6.53 10.93
N GLN A 81 23.14 5.71 11.00
CA GLN A 81 24.05 5.41 9.90
C GLN A 81 24.20 3.89 9.75
N ALA A 82 24.52 3.44 8.55
CA ALA A 82 24.81 2.04 8.31
C ALA A 82 25.87 1.90 7.22
N GLN A 83 26.73 0.88 7.36
CA GLN A 83 27.41 0.33 6.20
C GLN A 83 26.43 -0.54 5.41
N ARG A 84 26.73 -0.75 4.12
CA ARG A 84 25.90 -1.61 3.27
C ARG A 84 25.83 -3.01 3.87
N PHE A 85 24.59 -3.53 3.93
CA PHE A 85 24.25 -4.84 4.50
C PHE A 85 24.67 -5.06 5.96
N GLU A 86 24.68 -3.99 6.75
CA GLU A 86 24.78 -4.04 8.20
C GLU A 86 23.56 -3.38 8.84
N HIS A 87 23.18 -3.84 10.03
CA HIS A 87 22.16 -3.16 10.84
C HIS A 87 22.64 -1.76 11.23
N SER A 88 21.73 -0.79 11.20
CA SER A 88 22.07 0.60 11.44
C SER A 88 22.38 0.88 12.92
N GLU A 89 23.24 1.87 13.13
CA GLU A 89 23.65 2.40 14.43
C GLU A 89 23.08 3.81 14.62
N LEU A 90 22.63 4.10 15.84
CA LEU A 90 22.01 5.38 16.20
C LEU A 90 23.00 6.54 16.04
N ILE A 91 22.51 7.68 15.54
CA ILE A 91 23.24 8.95 15.56
C ILE A 91 22.64 9.84 16.64
N SER A 92 23.48 10.31 17.56
CA SER A 92 23.06 11.24 18.61
C SER A 92 22.74 12.63 18.04
N LEU A 93 21.67 13.25 18.54
CA LEU A 93 21.28 14.61 18.16
C LEU A 93 22.08 15.63 18.99
N GLU A 94 23.22 16.08 18.47
CA GLU A 94 24.13 16.98 19.17
C GLU A 94 24.61 18.16 18.33
N GLY A 95 24.96 19.28 18.99
CA GLY A 95 25.61 20.43 18.36
C GLY A 95 24.67 21.29 17.51
N ASP A 96 25.22 21.89 16.45
CA ASP A 96 24.46 22.76 15.55
C ASP A 96 23.95 21.98 14.34
N VAL A 97 22.63 21.76 14.26
CA VAL A 97 21.98 20.98 13.21
C VAL A 97 21.20 21.90 12.27
N ASN A 98 21.47 21.82 10.97
CA ASN A 98 20.67 22.52 9.96
C ASN A 98 19.58 21.59 9.41
N ALA A 99 18.35 21.79 9.86
CA ALA A 99 17.19 20.97 9.52
C ALA A 99 16.14 21.77 8.73
N THR A 100 16.61 22.59 7.77
CA THR A 100 15.74 23.45 6.94
C THR A 100 15.32 22.81 5.62
N GLN A 101 15.92 21.68 5.25
CA GLN A 101 15.68 20.97 3.99
C GLN A 101 15.47 19.47 4.26
N PHE A 102 14.66 18.83 3.43
CA PHE A 102 14.52 17.37 3.48
C PHE A 102 15.87 16.72 3.17
N GLY A 103 16.14 15.59 3.84
CA GLY A 103 17.29 14.76 3.54
C GLY A 103 17.10 13.95 2.25
N ASP A 104 18.16 13.24 1.87
CA ASP A 104 18.13 12.36 0.69
C ASP A 104 17.11 11.22 0.91
N ALA A 105 16.44 10.80 -0.17
CA ALA A 105 15.62 9.60 -0.21
C ALA A 105 16.51 8.35 -0.37
N CYS A 106 16.02 7.19 0.08
CA CYS A 106 16.76 5.94 -0.12
C CYS A 106 16.79 5.54 -1.60
N PRO A 107 17.83 4.81 -2.07
CA PRO A 107 17.94 4.41 -3.46
C PRO A 107 16.76 3.54 -3.88
N GLN A 108 16.13 3.90 -5.00
CA GLN A 108 14.92 3.27 -5.52
C GLN A 108 14.75 3.59 -7.01
N LEU A 109 14.12 2.69 -7.76
CA LEU A 109 13.87 2.89 -9.19
C LEU A 109 12.82 3.98 -9.47
N LYS A 110 11.84 4.12 -8.57
CA LYS A 110 10.79 5.12 -8.70
C LYS A 110 11.38 6.52 -8.56
N LYS A 111 11.01 7.43 -9.46
CA LYS A 111 11.44 8.82 -9.38
C LYS A 111 10.88 9.45 -8.11
N THR A 112 11.75 10.17 -7.41
CA THR A 112 11.40 10.96 -6.21
C THR A 112 11.96 12.38 -6.37
N THR A 113 11.38 13.32 -5.61
CA THR A 113 11.79 14.74 -5.67
C THR A 113 13.14 14.97 -4.99
N GLN A 114 13.44 14.20 -3.94
CA GLN A 114 14.73 14.31 -3.25
C GLN A 114 15.83 13.60 -4.02
N LYS A 115 17.07 14.06 -3.83
CA LYS A 115 18.23 13.29 -4.28
C LYS A 115 18.23 11.93 -3.59
N GLN A 116 18.62 10.88 -4.33
CA GLN A 116 18.77 9.55 -3.76
C GLN A 116 20.21 9.32 -3.28
N SER A 117 20.37 8.67 -2.12
CA SER A 117 21.67 8.32 -1.53
C SER A 117 21.52 7.13 -0.59
N GLU A 118 22.58 6.34 -0.39
CA GLU A 118 22.60 5.31 0.68
C GLU A 118 22.64 5.95 2.08
N ASP A 119 23.12 7.18 2.19
CA ASP A 119 23.05 8.02 3.40
C ASP A 119 21.63 8.62 3.58
N CYS A 120 20.59 7.78 3.55
CA CYS A 120 19.19 8.19 3.53
C CYS A 120 18.46 8.08 4.88
N LEU A 121 19.11 7.61 5.94
CA LEU A 121 18.48 7.36 7.25
C LEU A 121 18.23 8.67 8.02
N ASN A 122 17.22 9.41 7.56
CA ASN A 122 16.78 10.68 8.12
C ASN A 122 15.27 10.69 8.38
N LEU A 123 14.87 11.60 9.27
CA LEU A 123 13.48 11.83 9.66
C LEU A 123 13.11 13.32 9.66
N ASN A 124 11.81 13.59 9.68
CA ASN A 124 11.22 14.91 9.67
C ASN A 124 10.19 15.02 10.79
N ILE A 125 10.07 16.19 11.40
CA ILE A 125 9.16 16.45 12.53
C ILE A 125 8.33 17.70 12.22
N TRP A 126 7.00 17.58 12.27
CA TRP A 126 6.07 18.71 12.28
C TRP A 126 5.51 18.88 13.69
N ARG A 127 5.58 20.10 14.22
CA ARG A 127 5.14 20.42 15.58
C ARG A 127 4.48 21.81 15.68
N PRO A 128 3.68 22.08 16.72
CA PRO A 128 3.17 23.42 16.99
C PRO A 128 4.29 24.44 17.19
N THR A 129 4.09 25.69 16.75
CA THR A 129 5.11 26.77 16.90
C THR A 129 5.44 27.10 18.34
N ALA A 130 4.45 27.00 19.23
CA ALA A 130 4.59 27.33 20.64
C ALA A 130 5.00 26.13 21.50
N ALA A 131 5.27 24.96 20.90
CA ALA A 131 5.51 23.77 21.68
C ALA A 131 6.78 23.93 22.55
N GLN A 132 6.75 23.36 23.73
CA GLN A 132 7.85 23.32 24.70
C GLN A 132 8.06 21.89 25.18
N ALA A 133 9.26 21.58 25.69
CA ALA A 133 9.59 20.22 26.14
C ALA A 133 8.63 19.67 27.22
N SER A 134 7.98 20.56 27.98
CA SER A 134 7.00 20.19 29.01
C SER A 134 5.59 19.90 28.50
N ASP A 135 5.28 20.12 27.22
CA ASP A 135 3.90 20.08 26.71
C ASP A 135 3.34 18.66 26.58
N ASN A 136 4.22 17.66 26.49
CA ASN A 136 3.86 16.25 26.55
C ASN A 136 2.80 15.85 25.49
N LEU A 137 3.00 16.31 24.25
CA LEU A 137 2.06 16.14 23.14
C LEU A 137 2.04 14.70 22.59
N PRO A 138 0.89 14.17 22.14
CA PRO A 138 0.84 12.91 21.40
C PRO A 138 1.72 12.96 20.15
N VAL A 139 2.44 11.86 19.88
CA VAL A 139 3.37 11.74 18.76
C VAL A 139 2.87 10.67 17.80
N TYR A 140 2.75 11.01 16.51
CA TYR A 140 2.42 10.08 15.44
C TYR A 140 3.64 9.86 14.57
N VAL A 141 4.15 8.62 14.51
CA VAL A 141 5.29 8.25 13.68
C VAL A 141 4.77 7.50 12.46
N TYR A 142 4.96 8.05 11.27
CA TYR A 142 4.49 7.47 10.02
C TYR A 142 5.60 6.69 9.31
N LEU A 143 5.32 5.41 9.04
CA LEU A 143 6.12 4.53 8.19
C LEU A 143 5.48 4.49 6.80
N HIS A 144 6.22 4.95 5.79
CA HIS A 144 5.70 5.00 4.43
C HIS A 144 5.48 3.59 3.84
N GLY A 145 4.57 3.49 2.87
CA GLY A 145 4.36 2.29 2.06
C GLY A 145 5.33 2.21 0.88
N GLY A 146 4.93 1.46 -0.15
CA GLY A 146 5.67 1.34 -1.41
C GLY A 146 6.37 -0.01 -1.61
N ASP A 147 5.70 -1.11 -1.23
CA ASP A 147 6.13 -2.50 -1.50
C ASP A 147 7.53 -2.88 -0.97
N PHE A 148 8.09 -2.08 -0.05
CA PHE A 148 9.51 -2.09 0.35
C PHE A 148 10.48 -1.76 -0.79
N GLU A 149 10.00 -1.26 -1.92
CA GLU A 149 10.74 -0.97 -3.15
C GLU A 149 11.00 0.53 -3.36
N TYR A 150 10.07 1.37 -2.91
CA TYR A 150 10.06 2.83 -3.12
C TYR A 150 9.34 3.53 -1.95
N GLY A 151 9.35 4.86 -1.99
CA GLY A 151 8.73 5.73 -0.99
C GLY A 151 9.76 6.56 -0.22
N SER A 152 9.28 7.56 0.51
CA SER A 152 10.12 8.38 1.40
C SER A 152 9.26 9.13 2.43
N GLY A 153 9.81 9.36 3.62
CA GLY A 153 9.21 10.27 4.60
C GLY A 153 9.15 11.74 4.15
N SER A 154 9.81 12.10 3.06
CA SER A 154 9.78 13.45 2.48
C SER A 154 8.64 13.68 1.47
N GLU A 155 7.84 12.67 1.17
CA GLU A 155 6.76 12.77 0.18
C GLU A 155 5.65 13.75 0.62
N PRO A 156 5.27 14.74 -0.21
CA PRO A 156 4.26 15.74 0.13
C PRO A 156 2.90 15.21 0.60
N ILE A 157 2.51 14.01 0.17
CA ILE A 157 1.23 13.38 0.54
C ILE A 157 1.17 12.98 2.03
N VAL A 158 2.31 12.85 2.71
CA VAL A 158 2.40 12.45 4.13
C VAL A 158 2.96 13.55 5.03
N HIS A 159 3.10 14.78 4.52
CA HIS A 159 3.53 15.91 5.34
C HIS A 159 2.52 16.19 6.45
N GLY A 160 3.03 16.36 7.68
CA GLY A 160 2.21 16.61 8.88
C GLY A 160 1.72 18.05 9.04
N ASP A 161 1.96 18.93 8.07
CA ASP A 161 1.62 20.36 8.12
C ASP A 161 0.11 20.62 8.33
N THR A 162 -0.77 20.07 7.48
CA THR A 162 -2.22 20.29 7.58
C THR A 162 -2.78 19.71 8.88
N VAL A 163 -2.31 18.51 9.24
CA VAL A 163 -2.75 17.79 10.44
C VAL A 163 -2.35 18.53 11.72
N VAL A 164 -1.08 18.93 11.83
CA VAL A 164 -0.59 19.70 12.98
C VAL A 164 -1.32 21.04 13.06
N ALA A 165 -1.50 21.73 11.94
CA ALA A 165 -2.26 22.97 11.88
C ALA A 165 -3.72 22.80 12.37
N GLN A 166 -4.44 21.78 11.88
CA GLN A 166 -5.79 21.48 12.35
C GLN A 166 -5.82 21.18 13.86
N SER A 167 -4.89 20.34 14.33
CA SER A 167 -4.81 19.94 15.74
C SER A 167 -4.61 21.13 16.69
N VAL A 168 -3.77 22.10 16.30
CA VAL A 168 -3.54 23.34 17.06
C VAL A 168 -4.80 24.20 17.08
N ASN A 169 -5.42 24.40 15.91
CA ASN A 169 -6.66 25.18 15.81
C ASN A 169 -7.80 24.58 16.65
N ASP A 170 -7.86 23.26 16.74
CA ASP A 170 -8.93 22.55 17.44
C ASP A 170 -8.65 22.40 18.95
N GLY A 171 -7.48 22.83 19.43
CA GLY A 171 -7.10 22.78 20.85
C GLY A 171 -6.61 21.41 21.33
N ALA A 172 -6.26 20.50 20.42
CA ALA A 172 -5.72 19.18 20.71
C ALA A 172 -4.42 18.93 19.91
N PRO A 173 -3.36 19.71 20.16
CA PRO A 173 -2.14 19.69 19.35
C PRO A 173 -1.43 18.32 19.35
N VAL A 174 -0.90 17.93 18.20
CA VAL A 174 -0.11 16.70 18.02
C VAL A 174 1.24 17.00 17.36
N ILE A 175 2.17 16.03 17.45
CA ILE A 175 3.42 16.00 16.69
C ILE A 175 3.35 14.88 15.66
N VAL A 176 3.82 15.15 14.44
CA VAL A 176 3.93 14.14 13.38
C VAL A 176 5.40 13.97 13.01
N VAL A 177 5.85 12.72 12.95
CA VAL A 177 7.20 12.32 12.53
C VAL A 177 7.07 11.45 11.29
N THR A 178 7.85 11.73 10.25
CA THR A 178 8.00 10.84 9.09
C THR A 178 9.47 10.46 8.94
N LEU A 179 9.77 9.28 8.41
CA LEU A 179 11.14 8.80 8.31
C LEU A 179 11.38 8.00 7.04
N ASN A 180 12.64 7.86 6.66
CA ASN A 180 13.10 6.92 5.64
C ASN A 180 13.63 5.64 6.30
N TYR A 181 13.57 4.53 5.57
CA TYR A 181 14.26 3.28 5.90
C TYR A 181 14.80 2.65 4.61
N ARG A 182 15.84 1.80 4.68
CA ARG A 182 16.42 1.19 3.47
C ARG A 182 15.40 0.32 2.72
N LEU A 183 15.45 0.39 1.39
CA LEU A 183 14.50 -0.23 0.46
C LEU A 183 15.19 -1.24 -0.46
N GLY A 184 14.39 -2.08 -1.09
CA GLY A 184 14.79 -2.99 -2.13
C GLY A 184 15.89 -3.96 -1.68
N VAL A 185 16.86 -4.18 -2.55
CA VAL A 185 18.02 -5.03 -2.26
C VAL A 185 18.75 -4.53 -0.99
N LEU A 186 18.94 -3.22 -0.85
CA LEU A 186 19.64 -2.63 0.30
C LEU A 186 18.90 -2.80 1.63
N GLY A 187 17.56 -2.94 1.56
CA GLY A 187 16.69 -3.07 2.72
C GLY A 187 16.47 -4.50 3.19
N THR A 188 16.54 -5.50 2.31
CA THR A 188 16.16 -6.87 2.69
C THR A 188 17.14 -7.97 2.32
N HIS A 189 18.13 -7.73 1.45
CA HIS A 189 18.95 -8.81 0.89
C HIS A 189 19.61 -9.64 2.00
N TRP A 190 19.46 -10.97 1.90
CA TRP A 190 20.12 -11.88 2.82
C TRP A 190 21.61 -11.92 2.51
N VAL A 191 22.43 -11.77 3.54
CA VAL A 191 23.88 -11.91 3.43
C VAL A 191 24.34 -12.97 4.43
N LYS A 192 25.52 -13.53 4.22
CA LYS A 192 26.11 -14.48 5.16
C LYS A 192 26.98 -13.74 6.16
N GLY A 193 26.54 -13.62 7.41
CA GLY A 193 27.35 -13.09 8.51
C GLY A 193 26.65 -13.20 9.86
N GLU A 194 27.36 -12.93 10.96
CA GLU A 194 26.79 -12.97 12.32
C GLU A 194 25.76 -11.84 12.55
N ASN A 195 25.93 -10.69 11.88
CA ASN A 195 25.05 -9.51 11.98
C ASN A 195 24.59 -9.00 10.60
N GLN A 196 24.77 -9.81 9.55
CA GLN A 196 24.46 -9.46 8.16
C GLN A 196 23.38 -10.39 7.62
N ASP A 197 22.27 -10.50 8.32
CA ASP A 197 21.22 -11.50 8.13
C ASP A 197 19.97 -10.96 7.40
N GLY A 198 20.08 -9.76 6.83
CA GLY A 198 19.05 -9.01 6.09
C GLY A 198 18.02 -8.30 6.97
N ASN A 199 16.82 -8.06 6.41
CA ASN A 199 15.77 -7.24 7.04
C ASN A 199 16.26 -5.88 7.59
N TYR A 200 17.29 -5.31 6.97
CA TYR A 200 17.93 -4.06 7.36
C TYR A 200 16.96 -2.87 7.44
N GLY A 201 15.99 -2.80 6.53
CA GLY A 201 14.94 -1.77 6.56
C GLY A 201 14.07 -1.82 7.80
N ILE A 202 13.77 -3.01 8.34
CA ILE A 202 13.07 -3.17 9.63
C ILE A 202 14.00 -2.74 10.78
N GLY A 203 15.29 -3.08 10.70
CA GLY A 203 16.30 -2.58 11.64
C GLY A 203 16.36 -1.05 11.70
N ASP A 204 16.32 -0.39 10.54
CA ASP A 204 16.31 1.07 10.44
C ASP A 204 15.07 1.68 11.11
N GLN A 205 13.90 1.07 10.93
CA GLN A 205 12.67 1.52 11.60
C GLN A 205 12.77 1.37 13.13
N VAL A 206 13.39 0.29 13.63
CA VAL A 206 13.67 0.13 15.06
C VAL A 206 14.58 1.25 15.57
N ARG A 207 15.66 1.59 14.84
CA ARG A 207 16.55 2.71 15.22
C ARG A 207 15.87 4.05 15.16
N ALA A 208 14.98 4.27 14.21
CA ALA A 208 14.21 5.50 14.16
C ALA A 208 13.26 5.62 15.38
N LEU A 209 12.62 4.53 15.81
CA LEU A 209 11.79 4.53 17.01
C LEU A 209 12.61 4.75 18.30
N GLU A 210 13.81 4.13 18.38
CA GLU A 210 14.76 4.40 19.46
C GLU A 210 15.17 5.88 19.51
N TRP A 211 15.47 6.47 18.35
CA TRP A 211 15.77 7.89 18.24
C TRP A 211 14.60 8.77 18.70
N VAL A 212 13.37 8.45 18.28
CA VAL A 212 12.17 9.18 18.70
C VAL A 212 11.97 9.07 20.21
N GLN A 213 12.15 7.88 20.80
CA GLN A 213 12.10 7.69 22.25
C GLN A 213 13.10 8.58 23.00
N GLU A 214 14.33 8.68 22.49
CA GLU A 214 15.39 9.44 23.13
C GLU A 214 15.17 10.96 23.03
N TYR A 215 14.72 11.46 21.88
CA TYR A 215 14.78 12.91 21.59
C TYR A 215 13.42 13.62 21.50
N ILE A 216 12.28 12.92 21.34
CA ILE A 216 11.01 13.60 21.00
C ILE A 216 10.50 14.53 22.10
N THR A 217 10.89 14.28 23.36
CA THR A 217 10.55 15.15 24.50
C THR A 217 11.10 16.56 24.31
N ASP A 218 12.29 16.73 23.73
CA ASP A 218 12.86 18.06 23.46
C ASP A 218 12.04 18.83 22.42
N PHE A 219 11.36 18.11 21.53
CA PHE A 219 10.43 18.67 20.56
C PHE A 219 9.02 18.88 21.12
N GLY A 220 8.80 18.64 22.42
CA GLY A 220 7.53 18.78 23.13
C GLY A 220 6.61 17.56 23.04
N GLY A 221 7.10 16.44 22.50
CA GLY A 221 6.35 15.19 22.42
C GLY A 221 6.38 14.42 23.72
N ASN A 222 5.48 13.45 23.84
CA ASN A 222 5.43 12.48 24.92
C ASN A 222 5.97 11.13 24.43
N ALA A 223 7.16 10.74 24.90
CA ALA A 223 7.76 9.45 24.58
C ALA A 223 6.93 8.24 25.07
N ASN A 224 5.99 8.45 26.01
CA ASN A 224 5.04 7.44 26.48
C ASN A 224 3.66 7.55 25.81
N ASN A 225 3.51 8.37 24.76
CA ASN A 225 2.28 8.45 23.97
C ASN A 225 2.60 8.54 22.47
N ILE A 226 3.28 7.50 21.98
CA ILE A 226 3.63 7.34 20.58
C ILE A 226 2.63 6.39 19.90
N THR A 227 2.06 6.86 18.80
CA THR A 227 1.29 6.05 17.85
C THR A 227 2.14 5.83 16.61
N VAL A 228 2.42 4.57 16.26
CA VAL A 228 3.06 4.25 14.97
C VAL A 228 1.96 3.97 13.96
N MET A 229 2.03 4.64 12.81
CA MET A 229 1.04 4.49 11.74
C MET A 229 1.73 4.23 10.41
N GLY A 230 1.09 3.50 9.51
CA GLY A 230 1.68 3.16 8.23
C GLY A 230 0.68 2.57 7.26
N GLN A 231 1.02 2.62 5.98
CA GLN A 231 0.17 2.17 4.88
C GLN A 231 0.88 1.10 4.05
N GLY A 232 0.18 0.01 3.70
CA GLY A 232 0.72 -1.07 2.89
C GLY A 232 1.98 -1.68 3.51
N ALA A 233 3.12 -1.58 2.82
CA ALA A 233 4.42 -2.01 3.36
C ALA A 233 4.76 -1.37 4.73
N GLY A 234 4.35 -0.13 4.98
CA GLY A 234 4.49 0.52 6.29
C GLY A 234 3.60 -0.12 7.36
N ALA A 235 2.40 -0.57 6.98
CA ALA A 235 1.51 -1.32 7.87
C ALA A 235 2.05 -2.74 8.13
N MET A 236 2.57 -3.42 7.11
CA MET A 236 3.28 -4.70 7.23
C MET A 236 4.46 -4.60 8.22
N SER A 237 5.26 -3.54 8.09
CA SER A 237 6.32 -3.16 9.03
C SER A 237 5.84 -3.06 10.47
N ILE A 238 4.71 -2.40 10.72
CA ILE A 238 4.12 -2.30 12.07
C ILE A 238 3.75 -3.68 12.62
N GLY A 239 3.23 -4.58 11.78
CA GLY A 239 2.92 -5.96 12.17
C GLY A 239 4.17 -6.70 12.66
N LEU A 240 5.27 -6.58 11.91
CA LEU A 240 6.58 -7.15 12.28
C LEU A 240 7.16 -6.50 13.55
N LEU A 241 6.99 -5.19 13.72
CA LEU A 241 7.43 -4.48 14.93
C LEU A 241 6.63 -4.91 16.16
N GLN A 242 5.31 -5.10 16.04
CA GLN A 242 4.48 -5.64 17.11
C GLN A 242 4.89 -7.07 17.47
N GLN A 243 5.18 -7.93 16.50
CA GLN A 243 5.74 -9.27 16.76
C GLN A 243 7.07 -9.19 17.51
N LYS A 244 7.98 -8.28 17.11
CA LYS A 244 9.24 -8.05 17.83
C LYS A 244 9.01 -7.58 19.28
N MET A 245 7.93 -6.85 19.57
CA MET A 245 7.58 -6.52 20.95
C MET A 245 7.17 -7.76 21.74
N GLN A 246 6.39 -8.67 21.14
CA GLN A 246 5.91 -9.88 21.82
C GLN A 246 7.02 -10.84 22.21
N ASN A 247 7.99 -11.03 21.31
CA ASN A 247 9.14 -11.90 21.58
C ASN A 247 10.27 -11.20 22.36
N GLY A 248 10.06 -9.94 22.78
CA GLY A 248 11.01 -9.17 23.57
C GLY A 248 12.20 -8.59 22.80
N ALA A 249 12.22 -8.69 21.47
CA ALA A 249 13.25 -8.10 20.62
C ALA A 249 13.08 -6.58 20.39
N LEU A 250 11.92 -6.02 20.69
CA LEU A 250 11.64 -4.58 20.70
C LEU A 250 11.08 -4.16 22.06
N PRO A 251 11.64 -3.12 22.73
CA PRO A 251 11.11 -2.69 24.02
C PRO A 251 9.66 -2.21 23.91
N SER A 252 8.80 -2.67 24.83
CA SER A 252 7.36 -2.41 24.78
C SER A 252 6.97 -0.93 24.93
N HIS A 253 7.90 -0.07 25.36
CA HIS A 253 7.66 1.36 25.51
C HIS A 253 7.92 2.15 24.23
N TYR A 254 8.46 1.55 23.16
CA TYR A 254 8.78 2.28 21.92
C TYR A 254 7.55 2.90 21.25
N PHE A 255 6.39 2.26 21.37
CA PHE A 255 5.10 2.86 21.03
C PHE A 255 3.95 2.23 21.80
N GLN A 256 2.85 2.98 21.95
CA GLN A 256 1.70 2.61 22.78
C GLN A 256 0.44 2.31 21.97
N ARG A 257 0.42 2.67 20.68
CA ARG A 257 -0.70 2.45 19.76
C ARG A 257 -0.21 2.23 18.34
N ALA A 258 -1.01 1.54 17.54
CA ALA A 258 -0.72 1.27 16.14
C ALA A 258 -1.90 1.65 15.23
N ILE A 259 -1.62 2.17 14.02
CA ILE A 259 -2.61 2.33 12.94
C ILE A 259 -2.05 1.65 11.68
N MET A 260 -2.73 0.61 11.22
CA MET A 260 -2.29 -0.27 10.15
C MET A 260 -3.26 -0.15 8.98
N GLN A 261 -2.89 0.66 8.00
CA GLN A 261 -3.75 1.00 6.87
C GLN A 261 -3.49 0.07 5.68
N SER A 262 -4.51 -0.63 5.23
CA SER A 262 -4.42 -1.54 4.09
C SER A 262 -3.34 -2.63 4.28
N ASN A 263 -3.24 -3.22 5.49
CA ASN A 263 -2.26 -4.28 5.73
C ASN A 263 -2.73 -5.61 5.08
N PRO A 264 -1.97 -6.21 4.16
CA PRO A 264 -2.25 -7.55 3.66
C PRO A 264 -1.87 -8.60 4.72
N TYR A 265 -2.64 -8.71 5.81
CA TYR A 265 -2.32 -9.61 6.92
C TYR A 265 -2.29 -11.09 6.52
N GLY A 266 -2.98 -11.46 5.45
CA GLY A 266 -2.90 -12.80 4.87
C GLY A 266 -1.74 -12.99 3.89
N PHE A 267 -0.82 -12.02 3.79
CA PHE A 267 0.41 -12.17 3.02
C PHE A 267 1.36 -13.13 3.74
N GLU A 268 1.86 -14.10 3.00
CA GLU A 268 2.87 -15.03 3.50
C GLU A 268 4.27 -14.51 3.21
N TYR A 269 4.99 -14.16 4.27
CA TYR A 269 6.38 -13.73 4.18
C TYR A 269 7.28 -14.93 3.90
N ARG A 270 8.30 -14.74 3.06
CA ARG A 270 9.32 -15.76 2.82
C ARG A 270 9.98 -16.20 4.13
N THR A 271 10.45 -17.44 4.19
CA THR A 271 11.26 -17.91 5.31
C THR A 271 12.72 -17.46 5.15
N TYR A 272 13.46 -17.39 6.27
CA TYR A 272 14.92 -17.19 6.24
C TYR A 272 15.64 -18.18 5.32
N LYS A 273 15.21 -19.44 5.28
CA LYS A 273 15.80 -20.48 4.43
C LYS A 273 15.55 -20.19 2.94
N SER A 274 14.33 -19.75 2.59
CA SER A 274 13.98 -19.32 1.24
C SER A 274 14.85 -18.13 0.81
N ALA A 275 14.90 -17.07 1.62
CA ALA A 275 15.74 -15.90 1.35
C ALA A 275 17.23 -16.24 1.16
N LYS A 276 17.77 -17.12 2.02
CA LYS A 276 19.14 -17.62 1.91
C LYS A 276 19.38 -18.43 0.62
N SER A 277 18.41 -19.21 0.16
CA SER A 277 18.56 -20.03 -1.05
C SER A 277 18.54 -19.19 -2.34
N GLN A 278 17.91 -18.02 -2.28
CA GLN A 278 17.83 -17.05 -3.38
C GLN A 278 19.04 -16.12 -3.46
N ASP A 279 19.99 -16.22 -2.52
CA ASP A 279 21.26 -15.52 -2.62
C ASP A 279 22.00 -15.96 -3.88
N SER A 280 22.15 -15.03 -4.82
CA SER A 280 22.83 -15.25 -6.10
C SER A 280 24.35 -15.33 -5.94
N GLY A 281 24.88 -15.04 -4.74
CA GLY A 281 26.32 -14.97 -4.48
C GLY A 281 27.01 -13.82 -5.21
N LEU A 282 26.24 -12.89 -5.76
CA LEU A 282 26.76 -11.65 -6.33
C LEU A 282 27.30 -10.78 -5.20
N ASP A 283 28.54 -10.33 -5.36
CA ASP A 283 29.17 -9.43 -4.39
C ASP A 283 28.63 -8.00 -4.58
N LEU A 284 27.41 -7.79 -4.06
CA LEU A 284 26.75 -6.49 -4.05
C LEU A 284 27.33 -5.56 -2.98
N GLN A 285 28.23 -6.03 -2.12
CA GLN A 285 28.85 -5.20 -1.07
C GLN A 285 29.67 -4.06 -1.69
N PHE A 286 30.41 -4.35 -2.77
CA PHE A 286 31.32 -3.39 -3.41
C PHE A 286 30.78 -2.85 -4.75
N ALA A 287 29.56 -3.22 -5.13
CA ALA A 287 28.90 -2.71 -6.33
C ALA A 287 28.61 -1.20 -6.22
N SER A 288 28.51 -0.49 -7.34
CA SER A 288 27.98 0.88 -7.28
C SER A 288 26.49 0.84 -6.92
N THR A 289 25.95 1.91 -6.32
CA THR A 289 24.50 2.01 -6.06
C THR A 289 23.69 1.84 -7.35
N GLN A 290 24.22 2.28 -8.50
CA GLN A 290 23.57 2.11 -9.79
C GLN A 290 23.52 0.64 -10.23
N ASP A 291 24.57 -0.14 -9.96
CA ASP A 291 24.59 -1.59 -10.26
C ASP A 291 23.58 -2.33 -9.37
N VAL A 292 23.47 -1.94 -8.10
CA VAL A 292 22.45 -2.48 -7.18
C VAL A 292 21.04 -2.19 -7.70
N LEU A 293 20.78 -0.95 -8.16
CA LEU A 293 19.49 -0.59 -8.76
C LEU A 293 19.23 -1.34 -10.07
N THR A 294 20.26 -1.60 -10.87
CA THR A 294 20.13 -2.39 -12.11
C THR A 294 19.73 -3.83 -11.80
N ALA A 295 20.35 -4.45 -10.79
CA ALA A 295 19.97 -5.78 -10.33
C ALA A 295 18.53 -5.80 -9.79
N GLN A 296 18.12 -4.76 -9.06
CA GLN A 296 16.74 -4.61 -8.61
C GLN A 296 15.75 -4.48 -9.78
N GLU A 297 16.10 -3.76 -10.84
CA GLU A 297 15.26 -3.61 -12.03
C GLU A 297 15.03 -4.96 -12.75
N GLU A 298 16.07 -5.79 -12.85
CA GLU A 298 15.96 -7.15 -13.40
C GLU A 298 15.02 -8.06 -12.59
N LEU A 299 15.07 -7.96 -11.25
CA LEU A 299 14.20 -8.69 -10.34
C LEU A 299 12.74 -8.20 -10.38
N LEU A 300 12.52 -6.91 -10.64
CA LEU A 300 11.20 -6.31 -10.74
C LEU A 300 10.56 -6.44 -12.12
N ASN A 301 11.33 -6.86 -13.11
CA ASN A 301 10.81 -7.07 -14.45
C ASN A 301 9.60 -8.04 -14.41
N PRO A 302 8.43 -7.67 -14.97
CA PRO A 302 7.23 -8.50 -14.89
C PRO A 302 7.40 -9.93 -15.45
N ILE A 303 8.25 -10.10 -16.48
CA ILE A 303 8.55 -11.41 -17.06
C ILE A 303 9.43 -12.22 -16.10
N SER A 304 10.47 -11.60 -15.54
CA SER A 304 11.31 -12.24 -14.52
C SER A 304 10.48 -12.66 -13.32
N ARG A 305 9.62 -11.77 -12.80
CA ARG A 305 8.71 -12.05 -11.69
C ARG A 305 7.77 -13.22 -11.98
N LEU A 306 7.12 -13.22 -13.14
CA LEU A 306 6.24 -14.31 -13.56
C LEU A 306 7.02 -15.62 -13.72
N THR A 307 8.23 -15.56 -14.28
CA THR A 307 9.09 -16.73 -14.47
C THR A 307 9.56 -17.29 -13.13
N SER A 308 10.00 -16.46 -12.19
CA SER A 308 10.37 -16.85 -10.83
C SER A 308 9.16 -17.47 -10.10
N TRP A 309 8.01 -16.81 -10.18
CA TRP A 309 6.74 -17.31 -9.63
C TRP A 309 6.40 -18.70 -10.18
N LEU A 310 6.44 -18.90 -11.50
CA LEU A 310 6.16 -20.19 -12.13
C LEU A 310 7.20 -21.27 -11.81
N THR A 311 8.49 -20.95 -11.88
CA THR A 311 9.59 -21.92 -11.69
C THR A 311 9.67 -22.42 -10.25
N GLN A 312 9.49 -21.55 -9.26
CA GLN A 312 9.45 -21.96 -7.85
C GLN A 312 8.20 -22.79 -7.52
N SER A 313 7.09 -22.51 -8.20
CA SER A 313 5.85 -23.28 -8.04
C SER A 313 5.94 -24.71 -8.56
N ILE A 314 6.85 -25.01 -9.50
CA ILE A 314 6.93 -26.30 -10.20
C ILE A 314 8.15 -27.15 -9.81
N ASP A 315 8.99 -26.71 -8.86
CA ASP A 315 10.20 -27.45 -8.45
C ASP A 315 9.82 -28.79 -7.76
N PRO A 316 10.08 -29.95 -8.40
CA PRO A 316 9.74 -31.26 -7.85
C PRO A 316 10.62 -31.67 -6.66
N LEU A 317 11.75 -30.99 -6.44
CA LEU A 317 12.73 -31.27 -5.38
C LEU A 317 12.55 -30.36 -4.15
N GLY A 318 11.63 -29.38 -4.22
CA GLY A 318 11.45 -28.31 -3.23
C GLY A 318 10.03 -28.14 -2.72
N THR A 319 9.24 -29.22 -2.63
CA THR A 319 7.90 -29.24 -2.01
C THR A 319 7.96 -29.11 -0.48
N SER A 320 8.58 -28.05 0.02
CA SER A 320 8.28 -27.56 1.37
C SER A 320 7.14 -26.56 1.27
N ALA A 321 6.16 -26.66 2.17
CA ALA A 321 5.12 -25.66 2.40
C ALA A 321 5.67 -24.21 2.53
N GLU A 322 6.97 -24.08 2.81
CA GLU A 322 7.74 -22.84 3.00
C GLU A 322 7.89 -21.90 1.78
N ASN A 323 7.34 -22.23 0.60
CA ASN A 323 7.44 -21.43 -0.62
C ASN A 323 6.06 -21.24 -1.27
N THR A 324 5.16 -20.45 -0.69
CA THR A 324 4.07 -19.94 -1.51
C THR A 324 4.60 -18.87 -2.46
N PRO A 325 4.09 -18.83 -3.71
CA PRO A 325 4.51 -17.82 -4.67
C PRO A 325 4.10 -16.38 -4.29
N MET A 326 3.35 -16.19 -3.20
CA MET A 326 2.94 -14.88 -2.70
C MET A 326 4.14 -14.05 -2.23
N GLY A 327 5.13 -14.67 -1.57
CA GLY A 327 6.38 -14.02 -1.17
C GLY A 327 7.16 -13.42 -2.35
N GLU A 328 7.04 -14.01 -3.55
CA GLU A 328 7.67 -13.53 -4.79
C GLU A 328 6.93 -12.36 -5.44
N MET A 329 5.69 -12.09 -5.03
CA MET A 329 4.96 -10.91 -5.49
C MET A 329 5.44 -9.62 -4.84
N MET A 330 6.11 -9.71 -3.69
CA MET A 330 6.87 -8.62 -3.08
C MET A 330 8.29 -9.12 -2.80
N PRO A 331 9.17 -9.18 -3.81
CA PRO A 331 10.49 -9.81 -3.70
C PRO A 331 11.42 -9.08 -2.71
N PHE A 332 11.06 -7.86 -2.30
CA PHE A 332 11.78 -7.10 -1.29
C PHE A 332 11.06 -6.97 0.04
N SER A 333 9.93 -7.67 0.21
CA SER A 333 9.31 -7.84 1.52
C SER A 333 10.31 -8.52 2.48
N PRO A 334 10.26 -8.15 3.78
CA PRO A 334 11.01 -8.84 4.80
C PRO A 334 10.74 -10.35 4.80
N TYR A 335 11.62 -11.11 5.42
CA TYR A 335 11.39 -12.54 5.64
C TYR A 335 11.36 -12.90 7.11
N MET A 336 10.69 -14.01 7.42
CA MET A 336 10.59 -14.54 8.76
C MET A 336 11.97 -14.97 9.25
N MET A 337 12.46 -14.24 10.26
CA MET A 337 13.73 -14.54 10.92
C MET A 337 13.65 -15.89 11.62
N CYS A 338 14.82 -16.49 11.84
CA CYS A 338 14.95 -17.71 12.61
C CYS A 338 15.79 -17.43 13.85
N THR A 339 15.38 -17.96 15.00
CA THR A 339 16.19 -17.87 16.22
C THR A 339 17.10 -19.09 16.33
N ASP A 340 18.42 -18.86 16.25
CA ASP A 340 19.43 -19.76 16.82
C ASP A 340 20.54 -18.97 17.53
N MET A 341 20.70 -19.23 18.82
CA MET A 341 21.83 -18.77 19.64
C MET A 341 22.98 -19.80 19.56
N GLY A 342 23.61 -19.97 18.39
CA GLY A 342 24.78 -20.87 18.27
C GLY A 342 25.28 -21.20 16.87
N PHE A 343 26.29 -22.09 16.80
CA PHE A 343 27.03 -22.50 15.59
C PHE A 343 26.34 -23.59 14.72
N VAL A 344 25.05 -23.92 14.95
CA VAL A 344 24.32 -24.97 14.21
C VAL A 344 22.98 -24.43 13.70
N SER A 345 22.57 -24.95 12.53
CA SER A 345 21.43 -24.57 11.68
C SER A 345 20.11 -24.20 12.36
N CYS A 346 19.48 -23.13 11.85
CA CYS A 346 18.11 -22.66 12.09
C CYS A 346 17.12 -23.75 12.51
N ASN A 347 16.76 -23.79 13.81
CA ASN A 347 15.85 -24.78 14.39
C ASN A 347 14.43 -24.25 14.71
N GLN A 348 14.25 -22.92 14.81
CA GLN A 348 12.95 -22.30 15.14
C GLN A 348 12.70 -21.05 14.29
N TYR A 349 11.76 -21.13 13.37
CA TYR A 349 11.31 -19.99 12.56
C TYR A 349 10.34 -19.12 13.35
N ALA A 350 10.43 -17.81 13.18
CA ALA A 350 9.39 -16.90 13.61
C ALA A 350 8.08 -17.23 12.87
N GLN A 351 6.96 -17.16 13.60
CA GLN A 351 5.62 -17.34 13.06
C GLN A 351 5.29 -16.18 12.11
N GLN A 352 4.47 -16.40 11.08
CA GLN A 352 3.95 -15.29 10.28
C GLN A 352 3.30 -14.22 11.19
N PRO A 353 3.32 -12.91 10.86
CA PRO A 353 2.72 -11.88 11.73
C PRO A 353 1.23 -12.12 12.03
N PHE A 354 0.53 -12.82 11.14
CA PHE A 354 -0.84 -13.28 11.37
C PHE A 354 -0.97 -14.33 12.51
N GLY A 355 0.09 -15.06 12.86
CA GLY A 355 0.07 -16.00 13.97
C GLY A 355 0.14 -15.35 15.36
N GLU A 356 0.51 -14.07 15.45
CA GLU A 356 0.92 -13.41 16.70
C GLU A 356 -0.10 -12.37 17.18
N GLU A 357 -0.24 -12.20 18.49
CA GLU A 357 -1.23 -11.28 19.07
C GLU A 357 -0.86 -9.80 18.80
N PHE A 358 -1.78 -8.85 19.00
CA PHE A 358 -1.39 -7.44 19.01
C PHE A 358 -0.68 -7.07 20.32
N SER A 359 0.38 -6.28 20.23
CA SER A 359 1.14 -5.81 21.39
C SER A 359 0.55 -4.56 22.02
N VAL A 360 -0.21 -3.78 21.25
CA VAL A 360 -0.81 -2.50 21.65
C VAL A 360 -2.22 -2.34 21.07
N PRO A 361 -3.07 -1.45 21.61
CA PRO A 361 -4.29 -1.04 20.95
C PRO A 361 -4.03 -0.64 19.49
N THR A 362 -4.79 -1.24 18.57
CA THR A 362 -4.49 -1.20 17.14
C THR A 362 -5.72 -0.80 16.35
N VAL A 363 -5.58 0.20 15.48
CA VAL A 363 -6.53 0.43 14.40
C VAL A 363 -6.03 -0.34 13.19
N ILE A 364 -6.89 -1.18 12.61
CA ILE A 364 -6.60 -1.94 11.40
C ILE A 364 -7.75 -1.73 10.43
N GLY A 365 -7.45 -1.62 9.15
CA GLY A 365 -8.52 -1.57 8.17
C GLY A 365 -8.03 -1.62 6.75
N VAL A 366 -9.00 -1.73 5.85
CA VAL A 366 -8.78 -2.02 4.44
C VAL A 366 -9.72 -1.16 3.60
N ASN A 367 -9.28 -0.85 2.39
CA ASN A 367 -10.12 -0.30 1.35
C ASN A 367 -10.92 -1.44 0.67
N LYS A 368 -12.08 -1.11 0.10
CA LYS A 368 -12.94 -2.10 -0.58
C LYS A 368 -12.25 -2.95 -1.63
N GLU A 369 -11.31 -2.36 -2.35
CA GLU A 369 -10.65 -2.96 -3.50
C GLU A 369 -9.12 -3.08 -3.32
N ASP A 370 -8.66 -3.31 -2.08
CA ASP A 370 -7.24 -3.33 -1.72
C ASP A 370 -6.39 -4.26 -2.60
N ALA A 371 -6.88 -5.47 -2.85
CA ALA A 371 -6.21 -6.52 -3.60
C ALA A 371 -5.95 -6.15 -5.06
N ASN A 372 -6.67 -5.18 -5.64
CA ASN A 372 -6.48 -4.79 -7.05
C ASN A 372 -5.04 -4.35 -7.35
N SER A 373 -4.36 -3.77 -6.36
CA SER A 373 -2.95 -3.38 -6.45
C SER A 373 -1.98 -4.57 -6.64
N MET A 374 -2.34 -5.74 -6.11
CA MET A 374 -1.52 -6.95 -6.09
C MET A 374 -1.94 -7.97 -7.14
N THR A 375 -3.22 -8.07 -7.46
CA THR A 375 -3.79 -9.12 -8.33
C THR A 375 -3.66 -8.84 -9.83
N MET A 376 -3.13 -7.68 -10.22
CA MET A 376 -3.07 -7.24 -11.61
C MET A 376 -2.42 -8.26 -12.56
N LEU A 377 -1.18 -8.71 -12.25
CA LEU A 377 -0.45 -9.64 -13.12
C LEU A 377 -1.15 -11.01 -13.21
N PRO A 378 -1.55 -11.66 -12.09
CA PRO A 378 -2.33 -12.89 -12.14
C PRO A 378 -3.62 -12.76 -12.96
N ARG A 379 -4.35 -11.64 -12.86
CA ARG A 379 -5.63 -11.46 -13.57
C ARG A 379 -5.48 -11.36 -15.08
N LEU A 380 -4.40 -10.75 -15.56
CA LEU A 380 -4.13 -10.70 -17.01
C LEU A 380 -3.97 -12.10 -17.60
N THR A 381 -3.57 -13.09 -16.80
CA THR A 381 -3.44 -14.47 -17.29
C THR A 381 -4.78 -15.08 -17.70
N PHE A 382 -5.91 -14.63 -17.13
CA PHE A 382 -7.25 -15.12 -17.50
C PHE A 382 -7.67 -14.65 -18.90
N LEU A 383 -6.97 -13.66 -19.47
CA LEU A 383 -7.15 -13.24 -20.85
C LEU A 383 -6.29 -14.04 -21.82
N ILE A 384 -5.31 -14.83 -21.35
CA ILE A 384 -4.40 -15.61 -22.21
C ILE A 384 -5.17 -16.52 -23.17
N PRO A 385 -6.21 -17.28 -22.75
CA PRO A 385 -6.97 -18.12 -23.67
C PRO A 385 -7.60 -17.31 -24.82
N LYS A 386 -8.14 -16.12 -24.52
CA LYS A 386 -8.72 -15.23 -25.54
C LYS A 386 -7.66 -14.61 -26.45
N ILE A 387 -6.51 -14.23 -25.88
CA ILE A 387 -5.37 -13.73 -26.66
C ILE A 387 -4.86 -14.81 -27.59
N LEU A 388 -4.71 -16.05 -27.13
CA LEU A 388 -4.27 -17.19 -27.95
C LEU A 388 -5.21 -17.45 -29.13
N GLU A 389 -6.53 -17.35 -28.94
CA GLU A 389 -7.52 -17.44 -30.03
C GLU A 389 -7.29 -16.34 -31.09
N LEU A 390 -7.16 -15.08 -30.66
CA LEU A 390 -6.89 -13.95 -31.57
C LEU A 390 -5.54 -14.08 -32.29
N VAL A 391 -4.53 -14.61 -31.60
CA VAL A 391 -3.21 -14.86 -32.18
C VAL A 391 -3.31 -15.99 -33.21
N GLN A 392 -4.03 -17.08 -32.94
CA GLN A 392 -4.26 -18.16 -33.91
C GLN A 392 -5.05 -17.70 -35.14
N GLU A 393 -6.00 -16.78 -34.97
CA GLU A 393 -6.72 -16.16 -36.09
C GLU A 393 -5.81 -15.30 -36.98
N THR A 394 -4.78 -14.68 -36.40
CA THR A 394 -3.85 -13.79 -37.11
C THR A 394 -2.57 -14.48 -37.60
N GLN A 395 -2.18 -15.60 -36.96
CA GLN A 395 -0.98 -16.40 -37.25
C GLN A 395 -1.27 -17.91 -37.08
N PRO A 396 -2.00 -18.54 -38.02
CA PRO A 396 -2.51 -19.91 -37.85
C PRO A 396 -1.46 -21.03 -37.88
N GLU A 397 -0.21 -20.78 -38.26
CA GLU A 397 0.80 -21.84 -38.46
C GLU A 397 1.72 -22.14 -37.26
N SER A 398 1.58 -21.53 -36.08
CA SER A 398 2.74 -21.46 -35.16
C SER A 398 2.59 -21.95 -33.71
N PHE A 399 1.42 -22.33 -33.17
CA PHE A 399 1.33 -22.61 -31.72
C PHE A 399 1.47 -24.09 -31.31
N GLU A 400 1.06 -25.05 -32.14
CA GLU A 400 1.04 -26.47 -31.74
C GLU A 400 2.43 -27.14 -31.72
N THR A 401 3.45 -26.50 -32.31
CA THR A 401 4.80 -27.07 -32.46
C THR A 401 5.89 -26.32 -31.67
N MET A 402 5.52 -25.25 -30.96
CA MET A 402 6.44 -24.43 -30.18
C MET A 402 6.66 -24.98 -28.77
N SER A 403 7.89 -24.88 -28.27
CA SER A 403 8.15 -25.04 -26.84
C SER A 403 7.52 -23.89 -26.03
N SER A 404 7.33 -24.08 -24.72
CA SER A 404 6.77 -23.04 -23.85
C SER A 404 7.56 -21.72 -23.90
N GLU A 405 8.88 -21.78 -24.05
CA GLU A 405 9.76 -20.60 -24.19
C GLU A 405 9.57 -19.89 -25.53
N GLN A 406 9.41 -20.66 -26.61
CA GLN A 406 9.15 -20.12 -27.95
C GLN A 406 7.77 -19.47 -28.03
N MET A 407 6.78 -20.09 -27.38
CA MET A 407 5.42 -19.56 -27.27
C MET A 407 5.38 -18.25 -26.48
N LEU A 408 6.08 -18.18 -25.34
CA LEU A 408 6.19 -16.96 -24.53
C LEU A 408 6.85 -15.82 -25.32
N SER A 409 7.92 -16.12 -26.05
CA SER A 409 8.63 -15.14 -26.89
C SER A 409 7.75 -14.65 -28.05
N ALA A 410 6.98 -15.53 -28.68
CA ALA A 410 6.05 -15.19 -29.76
C ALA A 410 4.88 -14.32 -29.26
N LEU A 411 4.30 -14.67 -28.10
CA LEU A 411 3.26 -13.86 -27.45
C LEU A 411 3.78 -12.47 -27.08
N GLN A 412 5.01 -12.38 -26.55
CA GLN A 412 5.64 -11.11 -26.24
C GLN A 412 5.79 -10.23 -27.49
N GLN A 413 6.28 -10.79 -28.60
CA GLN A 413 6.38 -10.06 -29.87
C GLN A 413 5.01 -9.64 -30.41
N TRP A 414 3.99 -10.49 -30.29
CA TRP A 414 2.64 -10.19 -30.73
C TRP A 414 2.00 -9.05 -29.91
N VAL A 415 2.17 -9.05 -28.58
CA VAL A 415 1.68 -7.98 -27.68
C VAL A 415 2.43 -6.65 -27.88
N GLN A 416 3.68 -6.71 -28.33
CA GLN A 416 4.47 -5.50 -28.63
C GLN A 416 4.13 -4.86 -29.98
N ASP A 417 3.38 -5.54 -30.85
CA ASP A 417 2.93 -4.99 -32.13
C ASP A 417 1.80 -3.96 -31.95
N GLU A 418 1.94 -2.80 -32.58
CA GLU A 418 1.01 -1.67 -32.42
C GLU A 418 -0.40 -1.96 -32.94
N ALA A 419 -0.54 -2.73 -34.03
CA ALA A 419 -1.84 -3.08 -34.59
C ALA A 419 -2.58 -4.10 -33.72
N ASN A 420 -1.84 -5.02 -33.09
CA ASN A 420 -2.38 -5.95 -32.11
C ASN A 420 -2.80 -5.24 -30.82
N ARG A 421 -1.97 -4.32 -30.30
CA ARG A 421 -2.35 -3.45 -29.17
C ARG A 421 -3.61 -2.64 -29.45
N ASN A 422 -3.75 -2.07 -30.64
CA ASN A 422 -4.96 -1.35 -31.04
C ASN A 422 -6.18 -2.27 -31.20
N SER A 423 -5.98 -3.56 -31.49
CA SER A 423 -7.06 -4.55 -31.56
C SER A 423 -7.49 -5.01 -30.16
N LEU A 424 -6.54 -5.20 -29.24
CA LEU A 424 -6.81 -5.39 -27.82
C LEU A 424 -7.53 -4.18 -27.22
N ASN A 425 -7.08 -2.96 -27.49
CA ASN A 425 -7.73 -1.74 -27.01
C ASN A 425 -9.16 -1.63 -27.51
N ARG A 426 -9.42 -1.94 -28.80
CA ARG A 426 -10.80 -1.96 -29.35
C ARG A 426 -11.67 -3.06 -28.73
N LEU A 427 -11.09 -4.21 -28.37
CA LEU A 427 -11.80 -5.26 -27.63
C LEU A 427 -12.18 -4.81 -26.21
N PHE A 428 -11.28 -4.09 -25.51
CA PHE A 428 -11.57 -3.49 -24.22
C PHE A 428 -12.57 -2.31 -24.31
N GLU A 429 -12.56 -1.55 -25.40
CA GLU A 429 -13.48 -0.42 -25.65
C GLU A 429 -14.89 -0.86 -26.10
N ALA A 430 -15.03 -2.03 -26.72
CA ALA A 430 -16.32 -2.57 -27.19
C ALA A 430 -17.17 -3.22 -26.09
N TYR A 431 -16.82 -2.99 -24.82
CA TYR A 431 -17.44 -3.53 -23.63
C TYR A 431 -18.85 -2.96 -23.38
N ASP A 432 -19.85 -3.47 -24.12
CA ASP A 432 -21.27 -3.43 -23.71
C ASP A 432 -22.23 -4.41 -24.46
N GLN A 433 -21.77 -5.51 -25.07
CA GLN A 433 -22.68 -6.46 -25.76
C GLN A 433 -22.31 -7.94 -25.54
N PRO A 434 -23.29 -8.84 -25.34
CA PRO A 434 -23.05 -10.27 -25.13
C PRO A 434 -22.91 -11.01 -26.47
N GLN A 435 -21.83 -11.77 -26.67
CA GLN A 435 -21.75 -12.80 -27.71
C GLN A 435 -20.98 -14.05 -27.27
N SER A 436 -21.25 -15.12 -28.01
CA SER A 436 -21.39 -16.53 -27.60
C SER A 436 -20.13 -17.39 -27.50
N GLN A 437 -20.29 -18.47 -26.72
CA GLN A 437 -19.38 -19.58 -26.37
C GLN A 437 -18.72 -20.31 -27.56
N ILE A 438 -17.43 -20.63 -27.38
CA ILE A 438 -16.68 -21.66 -28.13
C ILE A 438 -15.99 -22.59 -27.12
N ASP A 439 -16.08 -23.90 -27.35
CA ASP A 439 -15.46 -24.97 -26.54
C ASP A 439 -14.05 -25.32 -27.06
N LEU A 440 -13.10 -25.47 -26.13
CA LEU A 440 -11.74 -25.96 -26.39
C LEU A 440 -11.47 -27.26 -25.60
N PRO A 441 -10.60 -28.17 -26.08
CA PRO A 441 -10.31 -29.44 -25.41
C PRO A 441 -9.37 -29.29 -24.21
N SER A 442 -9.46 -30.26 -23.30
CA SER A 442 -8.89 -30.31 -21.94
C SER A 442 -7.36 -30.18 -21.83
N LEU A 443 -6.92 -29.04 -21.30
CA LEU A 443 -5.82 -28.89 -20.33
C LEU A 443 -6.48 -28.61 -18.95
N PRO A 444 -5.80 -28.36 -17.80
CA PRO A 444 -6.52 -28.29 -16.51
C PRO A 444 -7.67 -27.27 -16.59
N GLN A 445 -8.76 -27.53 -15.86
CA GLN A 445 -10.00 -26.76 -15.90
C GLN A 445 -9.72 -25.25 -15.67
N THR A 446 -9.57 -24.43 -16.73
CA THR A 446 -9.35 -22.96 -16.72
C THR A 446 -8.01 -22.46 -16.13
N ALA A 447 -7.48 -21.33 -16.64
CA ALA A 447 -6.31 -20.64 -16.10
C ALA A 447 -6.59 -20.07 -14.69
N TYR A 448 -7.81 -19.64 -14.43
CA TYR A 448 -8.28 -19.23 -13.11
C TYR A 448 -8.05 -20.29 -12.02
N GLU A 449 -8.43 -21.54 -12.25
CA GLU A 449 -8.16 -22.63 -11.28
C GLU A 449 -6.65 -22.82 -11.05
N ALA A 450 -5.87 -22.84 -12.13
CA ALA A 450 -4.42 -23.00 -12.05
C ALA A 450 -3.76 -21.87 -11.25
N VAL A 451 -4.13 -20.62 -11.52
CA VAL A 451 -3.59 -19.46 -10.80
C VAL A 451 -3.97 -19.50 -9.33
N ASN A 452 -5.21 -19.85 -8.97
CA ASN A 452 -5.59 -19.97 -7.56
C ASN A 452 -4.79 -21.06 -6.84
N HIS A 453 -4.57 -22.22 -7.48
CA HIS A 453 -3.71 -23.27 -6.92
C HIS A 453 -2.27 -22.83 -6.76
N LEU A 454 -1.75 -22.02 -7.68
CA LEU A 454 -0.41 -21.47 -7.56
C LEU A 454 -0.35 -20.44 -6.43
N MET A 455 -1.29 -19.50 -6.36
CA MET A 455 -1.34 -18.42 -5.37
C MET A 455 -1.34 -18.93 -3.94
N PHE A 456 -2.10 -19.99 -3.66
CA PHE A 456 -2.18 -20.59 -2.32
C PHE A 456 -1.25 -21.80 -2.16
N GLY A 457 -0.35 -22.05 -3.11
CA GLY A 457 0.61 -23.15 -3.11
C GLY A 457 0.03 -24.48 -3.60
N LEU A 458 0.79 -25.20 -4.44
CA LEU A 458 0.36 -26.50 -4.99
C LEU A 458 0.18 -27.59 -3.92
N GLY A 459 0.79 -27.42 -2.74
CA GLY A 459 0.57 -28.28 -1.57
C GLY A 459 -0.85 -28.17 -0.99
N ASN A 460 -1.54 -27.06 -1.24
CA ASN A 460 -2.88 -26.76 -0.73
C ASN A 460 -3.97 -27.05 -1.76
N LYS A 461 -3.75 -28.01 -2.67
CA LYS A 461 -4.68 -28.29 -3.77
C LYS A 461 -6.10 -28.60 -3.27
N ASP A 462 -6.24 -29.50 -2.30
CA ASP A 462 -7.56 -29.89 -1.79
C ASP A 462 -8.28 -28.72 -1.09
N TYR A 463 -7.51 -27.83 -0.46
CA TYR A 463 -8.00 -26.59 0.14
C TYR A 463 -8.52 -25.63 -0.93
N THR A 464 -7.71 -25.33 -1.95
CA THR A 464 -8.11 -24.43 -3.04
C THR A 464 -9.28 -25.01 -3.82
N SER A 465 -9.33 -26.33 -4.06
CA SER A 465 -10.48 -26.96 -4.72
C SER A 465 -11.77 -26.82 -3.92
N GLN A 466 -11.72 -26.78 -2.58
CA GLN A 466 -12.89 -26.48 -1.75
C GLN A 466 -13.32 -25.02 -1.86
N LEU A 467 -12.37 -24.06 -1.88
CA LEU A 467 -12.68 -22.66 -2.14
C LEU A 467 -13.41 -22.48 -3.48
N LEU A 468 -12.87 -23.08 -4.54
CA LEU A 468 -13.40 -22.98 -5.90
C LEU A 468 -14.72 -23.75 -6.10
N ALA A 469 -15.17 -24.52 -5.11
CA ALA A 469 -16.46 -25.19 -5.14
C ALA A 469 -17.63 -24.31 -4.71
N PHE A 470 -17.38 -23.17 -4.05
CA PHE A 470 -18.42 -22.19 -3.74
C PHE A 470 -18.88 -21.46 -5.01
N ASN A 471 -20.17 -21.16 -5.08
CA ASN A 471 -20.73 -20.42 -6.21
C ASN A 471 -20.01 -19.09 -6.47
N ASP A 472 -19.59 -18.40 -5.41
CA ASP A 472 -18.85 -17.13 -5.44
C ASP A 472 -17.49 -17.20 -6.17
N PHE A 473 -16.86 -18.38 -6.17
CA PHE A 473 -15.50 -18.58 -6.67
C PHE A 473 -15.40 -19.67 -7.74
N THR A 474 -16.53 -20.16 -8.25
CA THR A 474 -16.54 -21.23 -9.26
C THR A 474 -15.88 -20.76 -10.55
N PRO A 475 -14.93 -21.52 -11.15
CA PRO A 475 -14.28 -21.12 -12.39
C PRO A 475 -15.24 -20.97 -13.57
N HIS A 476 -15.04 -19.94 -14.40
CA HIS A 476 -15.72 -19.78 -15.68
C HIS A 476 -14.79 -20.04 -16.88
N ARG A 477 -15.38 -20.38 -18.03
CA ARG A 477 -14.63 -20.60 -19.28
C ARG A 477 -14.05 -19.27 -19.80
N GLU A 478 -12.73 -19.22 -19.98
CA GLU A 478 -12.00 -18.00 -20.37
C GLU A 478 -11.87 -17.78 -21.88
N SER A 479 -12.37 -18.72 -22.70
CA SER A 479 -12.52 -18.49 -24.14
C SER A 479 -13.55 -17.39 -24.44
N ASP A 480 -14.45 -17.11 -23.50
CA ASP A 480 -15.40 -16.01 -23.54
C ASP A 480 -14.86 -14.82 -22.73
N LEU A 481 -14.73 -13.65 -23.37
CA LEU A 481 -14.16 -12.45 -22.74
C LEU A 481 -14.98 -11.98 -21.52
N LEU A 482 -16.31 -12.09 -21.57
CA LEU A 482 -17.18 -11.70 -20.46
C LEU A 482 -17.03 -12.66 -19.27
N LEU A 483 -16.81 -13.94 -19.54
CA LEU A 483 -16.57 -14.93 -18.49
C LEU A 483 -15.15 -14.83 -17.92
N ALA A 484 -14.15 -14.51 -18.75
CA ALA A 484 -12.80 -14.20 -18.29
C ALA A 484 -12.78 -12.97 -17.36
N THR A 485 -13.55 -11.93 -17.65
CA THR A 485 -13.66 -10.77 -16.74
C THR A 485 -14.39 -11.11 -15.44
N LYS A 486 -15.35 -12.05 -15.46
CA LYS A 486 -15.92 -12.59 -14.21
C LYS A 486 -14.86 -13.31 -13.37
N ASN A 487 -14.01 -14.14 -13.99
CA ASN A 487 -12.85 -14.75 -13.31
C ASN A 487 -11.93 -13.68 -12.69
N MET A 488 -11.70 -12.57 -13.39
CA MET A 488 -10.91 -11.46 -12.85
C MET A 488 -11.57 -10.80 -11.62
N THR A 489 -12.89 -10.61 -11.62
CA THR A 489 -13.64 -10.00 -10.50
C THR A 489 -13.75 -10.93 -9.30
N GLN A 490 -14.06 -12.21 -9.50
CA GLN A 490 -14.11 -13.18 -8.41
C GLN A 490 -12.71 -13.43 -7.82
N PHE A 491 -11.64 -13.37 -8.64
CA PHE A 491 -10.26 -13.45 -8.14
C PHE A 491 -9.96 -12.29 -7.20
N ASN A 492 -10.36 -11.07 -7.55
CA ASN A 492 -10.19 -9.91 -6.67
C ASN A 492 -10.94 -10.07 -5.36
N THR A 493 -12.21 -10.51 -5.43
CA THR A 493 -13.04 -10.72 -4.25
C THR A 493 -12.37 -11.74 -3.32
N LEU A 494 -11.97 -12.88 -3.88
CA LEU A 494 -11.25 -13.91 -3.15
C LEU A 494 -9.95 -13.36 -2.53
N MET A 495 -9.16 -12.60 -3.27
CA MET A 495 -7.90 -12.06 -2.77
C MET A 495 -8.10 -10.97 -1.71
N ASN A 496 -9.13 -10.11 -1.83
CA ASN A 496 -9.51 -9.17 -0.78
C ASN A 496 -9.93 -9.90 0.50
N ASP A 497 -10.74 -10.95 0.37
CA ASP A 497 -11.20 -11.72 1.51
C ASP A 497 -10.05 -12.48 2.18
N MET A 498 -9.18 -13.12 1.39
CA MET A 498 -8.14 -14.01 1.89
C MET A 498 -6.88 -13.28 2.36
N ILE A 499 -6.53 -12.13 1.78
CA ILE A 499 -5.27 -11.42 2.08
C ILE A 499 -5.48 -10.18 2.93
N PHE A 500 -6.63 -9.51 2.81
CA PHE A 500 -6.88 -8.23 3.47
C PHE A 500 -7.95 -8.36 4.55
N MET A 501 -9.23 -8.29 4.17
CA MET A 501 -10.33 -8.10 5.13
C MET A 501 -10.52 -9.31 6.05
N GLY A 502 -10.50 -10.53 5.52
CA GLY A 502 -10.70 -11.73 6.34
C GLY A 502 -9.63 -11.90 7.42
N PRO A 503 -8.33 -11.86 7.09
CA PRO A 503 -7.25 -11.85 8.08
C PRO A 503 -7.37 -10.69 9.08
N ALA A 504 -7.63 -9.46 8.62
CA ALA A 504 -7.77 -8.30 9.49
C ALA A 504 -8.94 -8.45 10.48
N ARG A 505 -10.09 -8.93 9.99
CA ARG A 505 -11.28 -9.20 10.82
C ARG A 505 -11.03 -10.33 11.80
N GLN A 506 -10.43 -11.43 11.36
CA GLN A 506 -10.09 -12.54 12.25
C GLN A 506 -9.12 -12.07 13.35
N LYS A 507 -8.16 -11.20 13.03
CA LYS A 507 -7.28 -10.58 14.01
C LYS A 507 -8.04 -9.72 15.00
N ALA A 508 -8.93 -8.85 14.54
CA ALA A 508 -9.76 -8.03 15.40
C ALA A 508 -10.63 -8.88 16.35
N MET A 509 -11.21 -9.96 15.84
CA MET A 509 -12.03 -10.91 16.63
C MET A 509 -11.25 -11.64 17.72
N GLN A 510 -10.00 -11.99 17.44
CA GLN A 510 -9.17 -12.84 18.31
C GLN A 510 -8.32 -12.02 19.28
N SER A 511 -8.19 -10.72 19.06
CA SER A 511 -7.28 -9.88 19.83
C SER A 511 -7.71 -9.70 21.29
N GLN A 512 -6.71 -9.65 22.17
CA GLN A 512 -6.85 -9.24 23.56
C GLN A 512 -6.66 -7.72 23.76
N GLN A 513 -6.13 -7.03 22.75
CA GLN A 513 -6.02 -5.57 22.73
C GLN A 513 -7.32 -4.94 22.25
N ALA A 514 -7.53 -3.66 22.57
CA ALA A 514 -8.58 -2.89 21.94
C ALA A 514 -8.26 -2.70 20.45
N VAL A 515 -9.21 -3.08 19.59
CA VAL A 515 -9.07 -2.97 18.14
C VAL A 515 -10.18 -2.12 17.57
N THR A 516 -9.84 -1.20 16.67
CA THR A 516 -10.80 -0.57 15.75
C THR A 516 -10.59 -1.23 14.38
N LEU A 517 -11.62 -1.90 13.86
CA LEU A 517 -11.62 -2.43 12.50
C LEU A 517 -12.38 -1.47 11.60
N TYR A 518 -11.73 -0.91 10.57
CA TYR A 518 -12.38 -0.01 9.62
C TYR A 518 -12.44 -0.57 8.19
N HIS A 519 -13.47 -0.14 7.46
CA HIS A 519 -13.66 -0.39 6.04
C HIS A 519 -13.85 0.93 5.29
N PHE A 520 -13.03 1.17 4.27
CA PHE A 520 -13.10 2.38 3.46
C PHE A 520 -13.69 2.06 2.07
N ASP A 521 -14.94 2.47 1.86
CA ASP A 521 -15.72 2.30 0.62
C ASP A 521 -15.92 3.64 -0.12
N TYR A 522 -15.31 4.72 0.37
CA TYR A 522 -15.52 6.02 -0.26
C TYR A 522 -14.84 6.09 -1.64
N GLN A 523 -15.63 6.40 -2.68
CA GLN A 523 -15.11 6.65 -4.01
C GLN A 523 -14.80 8.15 -4.20
N PRO A 524 -13.51 8.55 -4.22
CA PRO A 524 -13.12 9.94 -4.44
C PRO A 524 -13.56 10.47 -5.80
N SER A 525 -13.78 11.79 -5.92
CA SER A 525 -14.07 12.41 -7.22
C SER A 525 -12.84 12.48 -8.17
N PHE A 526 -11.74 11.84 -7.80
CA PHE A 526 -10.46 11.86 -8.47
C PHE A 526 -9.80 10.48 -8.35
N ASN A 527 -8.94 10.12 -9.31
CA ASN A 527 -8.13 8.92 -9.16
C ASN A 527 -6.91 9.23 -8.28
N VAL A 528 -6.75 8.48 -7.19
CA VAL A 528 -5.63 8.59 -6.24
C VAL A 528 -4.33 8.08 -6.86
N TRP A 529 -4.44 7.07 -7.73
CA TRP A 529 -3.34 6.55 -8.51
C TRP A 529 -3.10 7.42 -9.75
N SER A 530 -1.85 7.54 -10.16
CA SER A 530 -1.46 8.30 -11.35
C SER A 530 -1.07 7.39 -12.49
N TYR A 531 -1.36 7.85 -13.71
CA TYR A 531 -0.91 7.24 -14.97
C TYR A 531 0.50 7.71 -15.29
N ASN A 532 1.49 7.52 -14.41
CA ASN A 532 2.83 7.97 -14.77
C ASN A 532 3.52 6.92 -15.64
N THR A 533 3.31 7.07 -16.94
CA THR A 533 3.92 6.28 -18.01
C THR A 533 5.35 6.74 -18.32
N ASP A 534 5.94 7.62 -17.53
CA ASP A 534 7.30 8.08 -17.77
C ASP A 534 8.28 7.27 -16.93
N GLY A 535 8.56 6.04 -17.37
CA GLY A 535 9.68 5.25 -16.87
C GLY A 535 10.97 6.06 -16.87
N GLY A 536 12.06 5.52 -16.31
CA GLY A 536 13.36 6.20 -16.20
C GLY A 536 13.83 6.92 -17.48
N GLN A 537 13.33 6.52 -18.65
CA GLN A 537 13.61 7.11 -19.96
C GLN A 537 12.40 7.64 -20.76
N GLY A 538 11.21 7.79 -20.15
CA GLY A 538 9.99 8.25 -20.86
C GLY A 538 9.20 7.13 -21.56
N ASP A 539 9.51 5.86 -21.27
CA ASP A 539 8.75 4.70 -21.73
C ASP A 539 7.63 4.33 -20.74
N VAL A 540 6.46 4.00 -21.28
CA VAL A 540 5.30 3.48 -20.55
C VAL A 540 5.70 2.21 -19.79
N SER A 541 5.84 2.31 -18.47
CA SER A 541 5.86 1.14 -17.61
C SER A 541 4.51 0.43 -17.75
N LEU A 542 4.48 -0.68 -18.50
CA LEU A 542 3.28 -1.51 -18.65
C LEU A 542 2.71 -1.87 -17.27
N GLY A 543 3.57 -2.15 -16.29
CA GLY A 543 3.17 -2.42 -14.90
C GLY A 543 2.41 -1.25 -14.27
N ASP A 544 2.90 -0.02 -14.41
CA ASP A 544 2.24 1.16 -13.81
C ASP A 544 0.96 1.54 -14.56
N ALA A 545 0.95 1.43 -15.89
CA ALA A 545 -0.25 1.64 -16.69
C ALA A 545 -1.37 0.65 -16.30
N PHE A 546 -1.04 -0.63 -16.12
CA PHE A 546 -2.02 -1.65 -15.73
C PHE A 546 -2.43 -1.59 -14.26
N LYS A 547 -1.51 -1.29 -13.32
CA LYS A 547 -1.86 -0.98 -11.92
C LYS A 547 -2.86 0.16 -11.85
N THR A 548 -2.63 1.22 -12.64
CA THR A 548 -3.55 2.35 -12.71
C THR A 548 -4.92 1.92 -13.22
N LEU A 549 -4.98 1.16 -14.34
CA LEU A 549 -6.24 0.63 -14.91
C LEU A 549 -7.01 -0.25 -13.91
N SER A 550 -6.30 -1.06 -13.11
CA SER A 550 -6.91 -1.94 -12.11
C SER A 550 -7.57 -1.19 -10.94
N CYS A 551 -7.20 0.08 -10.74
CA CYS A 551 -7.67 0.92 -9.65
C CYS A 551 -8.54 2.11 -10.07
N ILE A 552 -8.98 2.16 -11.34
CA ILE A 552 -9.83 3.24 -11.85
C ILE A 552 -11.24 3.22 -11.22
N SER A 553 -11.74 2.05 -10.82
CA SER A 553 -13.16 1.85 -10.51
C SER A 553 -13.51 1.77 -9.02
N GLY A 554 -12.57 1.95 -8.09
CA GLY A 554 -12.89 1.81 -6.65
C GLY A 554 -11.80 2.29 -5.69
N ALA A 555 -12.09 2.19 -4.38
CA ALA A 555 -11.14 2.47 -3.31
C ALA A 555 -10.09 1.35 -3.23
N CYS A 556 -8.99 1.53 -3.97
CA CYS A 556 -7.83 0.66 -3.95
C CYS A 556 -6.91 0.96 -2.77
N HIS A 557 -5.90 0.10 -2.59
CA HIS A 557 -4.74 0.33 -1.73
C HIS A 557 -4.27 1.79 -1.72
N GLY A 558 -4.19 2.39 -0.52
CA GLY A 558 -3.72 3.76 -0.31
C GLY A 558 -4.71 4.88 -0.70
N SER A 559 -5.95 4.55 -1.11
CA SER A 559 -6.95 5.55 -1.50
C SER A 559 -7.38 6.48 -0.36
N GLU A 560 -7.21 6.05 0.88
CA GLU A 560 -7.52 6.79 2.08
C GLU A 560 -6.45 7.86 2.43
N LEU A 561 -5.20 7.72 1.94
CA LEU A 561 -4.08 8.59 2.34
C LEU A 561 -4.32 10.09 2.12
N PRO A 562 -4.84 10.55 0.96
CA PRO A 562 -5.19 11.96 0.74
C PRO A 562 -6.16 12.52 1.79
N PHE A 563 -7.02 11.66 2.35
CA PHE A 563 -7.99 12.03 3.36
C PHE A 563 -7.40 12.03 4.77
N VAL A 564 -6.53 11.08 5.06
CA VAL A 564 -5.84 10.96 6.36
C VAL A 564 -4.91 12.14 6.62
N PHE A 565 -4.11 12.55 5.64
CA PHE A 565 -3.19 13.70 5.79
C PHE A 565 -3.81 15.04 5.35
N ASN A 566 -5.06 15.01 4.84
CA ASN A 566 -5.73 16.14 4.22
C ASN A 566 -4.82 16.83 3.17
N LYS A 567 -4.44 16.03 2.16
CA LYS A 567 -3.57 16.41 1.05
C LYS A 567 -4.31 16.23 -0.26
N ALA A 568 -4.49 17.33 -0.98
CA ALA A 568 -5.05 17.32 -2.33
C ALA A 568 -3.98 16.86 -3.35
N LEU A 569 -3.45 15.65 -3.15
CA LEU A 569 -2.40 15.04 -3.94
C LEU A 569 -2.74 13.60 -4.28
N ARG A 570 -2.19 13.11 -5.40
CA ARG A 570 -2.10 11.68 -5.73
C ARG A 570 -0.91 11.03 -5.02
N LEU A 571 -0.80 9.70 -5.10
CA LEU A 571 0.35 8.96 -4.56
C LEU A 571 1.69 9.32 -5.21
N ASP A 572 1.70 9.84 -6.44
CA ASP A 572 2.91 10.36 -7.09
C ASP A 572 3.18 11.84 -6.78
N SER A 573 2.47 12.40 -5.79
CA SER A 573 2.52 13.81 -5.38
C SER A 573 2.03 14.82 -6.43
N SER A 574 1.38 14.37 -7.51
CA SER A 574 0.71 15.29 -8.43
C SER A 574 -0.55 15.90 -7.80
N ALA A 575 -0.80 17.18 -8.06
CA ALA A 575 -1.93 17.90 -7.50
C ALA A 575 -3.27 17.44 -8.09
N ILE A 576 -4.30 17.45 -7.25
CA ILE A 576 -5.69 17.18 -7.63
C ILE A 576 -6.60 18.34 -7.21
N SER A 577 -7.81 18.35 -7.75
CA SER A 577 -8.87 19.29 -7.36
C SER A 577 -10.05 18.51 -6.76
N PRO A 578 -10.03 18.24 -5.43
CA PRO A 578 -11.08 17.46 -4.78
C PRO A 578 -12.42 18.20 -4.81
N SER A 579 -13.52 17.46 -4.89
CA SER A 579 -14.87 18.04 -4.75
C SER A 579 -15.09 18.61 -3.34
N LYS A 580 -16.17 19.38 -3.14
CA LYS A 580 -16.52 19.87 -1.79
C LYS A 580 -16.79 18.73 -0.80
N LYS A 581 -17.36 17.62 -1.29
CA LYS A 581 -17.63 16.42 -0.51
C LYS A 581 -16.31 15.76 -0.08
N ASP A 582 -15.37 15.61 -1.01
CA ASP A 582 -14.03 15.11 -0.70
C ASP A 582 -13.32 16.01 0.31
N GLN A 583 -13.33 17.33 0.11
CA GLN A 583 -12.71 18.28 1.04
C GLN A 583 -13.30 18.19 2.45
N ALA A 584 -14.63 18.02 2.57
CA ALA A 584 -15.29 17.84 3.86
C ALA A 584 -14.83 16.53 4.53
N LEU A 585 -14.77 15.43 3.77
CA LEU A 585 -14.29 14.14 4.27
C LEU A 585 -12.80 14.19 4.64
N MET A 586 -11.94 14.78 3.81
CA MET A 586 -10.52 14.99 4.10
C MET A 586 -10.34 15.78 5.40
N ASN A 587 -11.14 16.83 5.59
CA ASN A 587 -11.10 17.67 6.78
C ASN A 587 -11.59 16.93 8.05
N HIS A 588 -12.46 15.92 7.90
CA HIS A 588 -12.97 15.10 8.98
C HIS A 588 -12.01 13.95 9.32
N LEU A 589 -11.62 13.15 8.33
CA LEU A 589 -10.76 11.97 8.52
C LEU A 589 -9.39 12.35 9.08
N SER A 590 -8.79 13.46 8.63
CA SER A 590 -7.50 13.91 9.18
C SER A 590 -7.55 14.29 10.66
N ARG A 591 -8.70 14.72 11.18
CA ARG A 591 -8.89 14.96 12.61
C ARG A 591 -9.13 13.67 13.38
N LEU A 592 -9.83 12.72 12.77
CA LEU A 592 -10.14 11.45 13.40
C LEU A 592 -8.90 10.56 13.49
N TRP A 593 -8.12 10.44 12.41
CA TRP A 593 -6.90 9.61 12.37
C TRP A 593 -5.83 10.02 13.37
N PHE A 594 -5.76 11.31 13.69
CA PHE A 594 -4.80 11.86 14.64
C PHE A 594 -5.44 12.16 16.00
N SER A 595 -6.42 11.35 16.41
CA SER A 595 -7.18 11.51 17.65
C SER A 595 -7.35 10.18 18.40
N GLU A 596 -7.36 10.27 19.73
CA GLU A 596 -7.75 9.18 20.63
C GLU A 596 -9.15 8.63 20.35
N ARG A 597 -10.02 9.44 19.74
CA ARG A 597 -11.38 9.02 19.37
C ARG A 597 -11.37 7.83 18.42
N LEU A 598 -10.41 7.73 17.51
CA LEU A 598 -10.32 6.60 16.59
C LEU A 598 -10.11 5.26 17.33
N PHE A 599 -9.45 5.29 18.50
CA PHE A 599 -9.21 4.10 19.33
C PHE A 599 -10.32 3.80 20.32
N ASN A 600 -11.09 4.81 20.72
CA ASN A 600 -12.06 4.70 21.82
C ASN A 600 -13.52 4.64 21.34
N ASP A 601 -13.86 5.38 20.28
CA ASP A 601 -15.25 5.57 19.84
C ASP A 601 -15.69 4.50 18.82
N TYR A 602 -14.75 3.76 18.23
CA TYR A 602 -14.97 2.90 17.06
C TYR A 602 -14.48 1.44 17.26
N GLN A 603 -14.47 0.96 18.50
CA GLN A 603 -13.95 -0.37 18.81
C GLN A 603 -14.79 -1.48 18.15
N TYR A 604 -14.08 -2.49 17.65
CA TYR A 604 -14.64 -3.72 17.13
C TYR A 604 -15.20 -4.57 18.28
N ASP A 605 -16.43 -5.06 18.12
CA ASP A 605 -17.11 -6.00 19.02
C ASP A 605 -17.39 -7.28 18.24
N ALA A 606 -16.70 -8.36 18.61
CA ALA A 606 -16.83 -9.66 17.96
C ALA A 606 -18.23 -10.28 18.10
N SER A 607 -19.02 -9.88 19.12
CA SER A 607 -20.36 -10.42 19.35
C SER A 607 -21.41 -9.85 18.39
N SER A 608 -21.17 -8.63 17.89
CA SER A 608 -22.05 -7.91 16.97
C SER A 608 -21.36 -7.54 15.66
N ASP A 609 -20.15 -8.05 15.43
CA ASP A 609 -19.30 -7.78 14.27
C ASP A 609 -19.26 -6.29 13.86
N THR A 610 -18.95 -5.41 14.80
CA THR A 610 -19.02 -3.96 14.57
C THR A 610 -17.83 -3.43 13.78
N VAL A 611 -18.08 -2.94 12.57
CA VAL A 611 -17.03 -2.34 11.72
C VAL A 611 -17.26 -0.85 11.57
N MET A 612 -16.20 -0.05 11.69
CA MET A 612 -16.23 1.36 11.35
C MET A 612 -16.19 1.51 9.83
N VAL A 613 -17.31 1.91 9.22
CA VAL A 613 -17.42 2.07 7.77
C VAL A 613 -17.35 3.55 7.40
N ILE A 614 -16.50 3.85 6.42
CA ILE A 614 -16.54 5.10 5.66
C ILE A 614 -17.22 4.74 4.34
N ASP A 615 -18.51 5.04 4.22
CA ASP A 615 -19.35 4.56 3.12
C ASP A 615 -19.09 5.31 1.80
N GLU A 616 -19.77 4.89 0.73
CA GLU A 616 -19.72 5.55 -0.59
C GLU A 616 -20.20 7.03 -0.53
N GLN A 617 -20.98 7.39 0.49
CA GLN A 617 -21.43 8.75 0.75
C GLN A 617 -20.45 9.57 1.61
N GLY A 618 -19.38 8.95 2.11
CA GLY A 618 -18.38 9.60 2.96
C GLY A 618 -18.89 9.81 4.39
N GLU A 619 -19.96 9.12 4.78
CA GLU A 619 -20.43 9.10 6.15
C GLU A 619 -19.64 8.05 6.94
N ILE A 620 -19.41 8.34 8.22
CA ILE A 620 -18.64 7.48 9.13
C ILE A 620 -19.61 6.90 10.14
N ALA A 621 -19.77 5.58 10.16
CA ALA A 621 -20.68 4.89 11.06
C ALA A 621 -20.07 3.58 11.59
N LEU A 622 -20.58 3.12 12.73
CA LEU A 622 -20.40 1.72 13.16
C LEU A 622 -21.55 0.90 12.57
N GLU A 623 -21.20 -0.06 11.71
CA GLU A 623 -22.15 -1.02 11.15
C GLU A 623 -22.11 -2.32 11.96
N LEU A 624 -23.30 -2.84 12.29
CA LEU A 624 -23.50 -4.09 13.01
C LEU A 624 -23.67 -5.23 12.03
N ASP A 625 -23.25 -6.44 12.43
CA ASP A 625 -23.32 -7.65 11.61
C ASP A 625 -22.74 -7.42 10.20
N TRP A 626 -21.61 -6.68 10.16
CA TRP A 626 -21.10 -6.08 8.92
C TRP A 626 -20.85 -7.11 7.82
N ASP A 627 -20.20 -8.25 8.13
CA ASP A 627 -19.94 -9.27 7.12
C ASP A 627 -21.25 -9.85 6.54
N GLN A 628 -22.28 -10.03 7.37
CA GLN A 628 -23.57 -10.55 6.94
C GLN A 628 -24.29 -9.60 5.98
N TYR A 629 -24.27 -8.29 6.25
CA TYR A 629 -25.04 -7.32 5.47
C TYR A 629 -24.26 -6.69 4.32
N SER A 630 -22.96 -6.54 4.47
CA SER A 630 -22.10 -5.82 3.52
C SER A 630 -21.25 -6.76 2.67
N GLN A 631 -21.10 -8.03 3.07
CA GLN A 631 -20.26 -9.02 2.39
C GLN A 631 -20.97 -10.38 2.21
N ALA A 632 -22.29 -10.42 2.07
CA ALA A 632 -23.01 -11.69 1.82
C ALA A 632 -22.54 -12.36 0.52
N GLY A 633 -22.30 -13.67 0.56
CA GLY A 633 -21.98 -14.47 -0.62
C GLY A 633 -23.22 -15.06 -1.30
N ASP A 634 -23.06 -15.48 -2.56
CA ASP A 634 -24.08 -16.13 -3.37
C ASP A 634 -24.28 -17.61 -2.98
N ASP A 635 -23.23 -18.27 -2.51
CA ASP A 635 -23.30 -19.65 -2.01
C ASP A 635 -24.11 -19.73 -0.71
N PRO A 636 -25.01 -20.72 -0.56
CA PRO A 636 -25.75 -20.90 0.69
C PRO A 636 -24.88 -20.94 1.96
N ALA A 637 -23.66 -21.49 1.87
CA ALA A 637 -22.72 -21.53 2.99
C ALA A 637 -22.11 -20.16 3.32
N LEU A 638 -22.11 -19.23 2.36
CA LEU A 638 -21.53 -17.88 2.46
C LEU A 638 -22.62 -16.79 2.60
N SER A 639 -23.90 -17.17 2.54
CA SER A 639 -25.06 -16.26 2.53
C SER A 639 -25.33 -15.50 3.84
N GLN A 640 -24.68 -15.87 4.95
CA GLN A 640 -24.74 -15.15 6.24
C GLN A 640 -23.45 -14.36 6.51
N GLY A 641 -22.81 -13.92 5.42
CA GLY A 641 -21.50 -13.27 5.44
C GLY A 641 -20.44 -14.19 4.87
N ARG A 642 -19.75 -13.71 3.84
CA ARG A 642 -18.79 -14.49 3.07
C ARG A 642 -17.57 -14.83 3.92
N LEU A 643 -17.09 -13.91 4.75
CA LEU A 643 -15.97 -14.16 5.64
C LEU A 643 -16.34 -15.14 6.76
N ASN A 644 -17.55 -15.02 7.32
CA ASN A 644 -18.10 -15.95 8.31
C ASN A 644 -18.20 -17.36 7.74
N GLY A 645 -18.72 -17.51 6.52
CA GLY A 645 -18.85 -18.80 5.85
C GLY A 645 -17.49 -19.44 5.53
N LEU A 646 -16.53 -18.64 5.04
CA LEU A 646 -15.15 -19.09 4.81
C LEU A 646 -14.45 -19.52 6.10
N GLN A 647 -14.63 -18.75 7.18
CA GLN A 647 -14.08 -19.08 8.50
C GLN A 647 -14.72 -20.34 9.09
N ALA A 648 -16.05 -20.47 9.01
CA ALA A 648 -16.79 -21.64 9.50
C ALA A 648 -16.42 -22.93 8.75
N SER A 649 -16.05 -22.80 7.48
CA SER A 649 -15.55 -23.90 6.65
C SER A 649 -14.09 -24.25 6.94
N GLY A 650 -13.42 -23.52 7.82
CA GLY A 650 -11.99 -23.70 8.12
C GLY A 650 -11.07 -23.31 6.96
N LEU A 651 -11.59 -22.51 6.02
CA LEU A 651 -10.85 -22.14 4.81
C LEU A 651 -10.13 -20.79 4.97
N LEU A 652 -10.71 -19.85 5.71
CA LEU A 652 -10.04 -18.57 5.94
C LEU A 652 -8.69 -18.76 6.66
N ASN A 653 -7.62 -18.19 6.11
CA ASN A 653 -6.24 -18.25 6.62
C ASN A 653 -5.59 -19.65 6.67
N TYR A 654 -6.22 -20.70 6.13
CA TYR A 654 -5.69 -22.07 6.19
C TYR A 654 -4.26 -22.19 5.64
N TYR A 655 -3.98 -21.51 4.53
CA TYR A 655 -2.69 -21.55 3.85
C TYR A 655 -1.55 -20.88 4.65
N LEU A 656 -1.84 -20.17 5.74
CA LEU A 656 -0.85 -19.55 6.63
C LEU A 656 -0.47 -20.45 7.82
N ALA A 657 -1.14 -21.60 7.99
CA ALA A 657 -1.05 -22.44 9.18
C ALA A 657 -0.05 -23.61 9.05
N ASP A 658 0.55 -23.82 7.88
CA ASP A 658 1.46 -24.95 7.57
C ASP A 658 2.95 -24.54 7.56
#